data_AF-A0A8I6XLH8-F1
#
_entry.id   AF-A0A8I6XLH8-F1
#
_cell.length_a   1.000
_cell.length_b   1.000
_cell.length_c   1.000
_cell.angle_alpha   90.00
_cell.angle_beta   90.00
_cell.angle_gamma   90.00
#
_symmetry.space_group_name_H-M   'P 1'
#
loop_
_entity.id
_entity.type
_entity.pdbx_description
1 polymer ?
#
loop_
_entity_poly.entity_id
_entity_poly.type
_entity_poly.pdbx_seq_one_letter_code
_entity_poly.pdbx_strand_id
1 'polypeptide(L)'
;MAEILDVPISGTNGSATVQAEQSLSVPLRDTNGSASVHGEESLDVPVSDTNGSATVQDETSSEGNELIIVDEMDSLWDDVNTMVDISTFVTYSVIKGFVKDAEQEIGQQLASKDEEIRLLNQKLMQLGNGSLSLSGGRDRKYDEVYSIRQQLHAISKSLLNSEWGLSGSQYNFDGADDVSKLRDNEHSSRNGSAKVESAGASPDAAFADASCLKHLDRDALIAHFNKEMNTMKRMHDKVVEMKTEEIFALKRNLLNKEGSNPWHLRNNKEFEQIRKKIGEVMTRLDGLLMENNKRTTSGVKAETFAGQQDKKNVLDSEIQQIQGAATNNQVEVCAFPTQASHIASIEADHAKKIGMLESDIEEARMATMIREEIEMIVLREFVNEIEIRLHGNEMEHNMKQDICSVIQNEAVAEAVLNLNSTLLKYNEEKSCSEAASTIQKQEIENLKRAVDSFSKVVREKEECQIELGAMKGHMDLLSHQLDLLKVKVEKQDSCISEKNKEFDMIVGRVEQALQHVRQNEINMSEFHDRFRNATDSLKEVEKQNHYLCKVIEEKEKIFTSTIYKEKEFKEHMTSLVESMREFENLVTDQQAIIANKVQHSESRFCLLKDQCKHLMKEGNLLRRKALRYKEISETRGSNLQKAELEVDLLGDEVEALTDLLAKIYIALDHYSPVLQHYTGVMETLNMIKKHISTAK
;
A
#
# COMPACT_ATOMS: atom_id res chain seq x y z
N MET A 1 43.39 -51.11 -20.92
CA MET A 1 42.39 -51.51 -21.93
C MET A 1 42.23 -50.33 -22.85
N ALA A 2 42.36 -50.54 -24.15
CA ALA A 2 42.16 -49.51 -25.16
C ALA A 2 40.91 -49.87 -25.96
N GLU A 3 40.10 -48.88 -26.30
CA GLU A 3 39.27 -48.93 -27.49
C GLU A 3 39.17 -47.52 -28.08
N ILE A 4 39.05 -47.48 -29.40
CA ILE A 4 39.58 -46.43 -30.28
C ILE A 4 38.63 -46.33 -31.49
N LEU A 5 38.46 -45.11 -32.03
CA LEU A 5 37.71 -44.79 -33.27
C LEU A 5 36.18 -45.03 -33.18
N ASP A 6 35.33 -44.41 -34.01
CA ASP A 6 35.59 -43.57 -35.18
C ASP A 6 34.55 -42.46 -35.40
N VAL A 7 34.89 -41.49 -36.24
CA VAL A 7 33.97 -40.48 -36.80
C VAL A 7 33.54 -40.94 -38.21
N PRO A 8 32.31 -40.66 -38.65
CA PRO A 8 32.09 -40.44 -40.07
C PRO A 8 31.41 -39.10 -40.37
N ILE A 9 32.09 -38.33 -41.22
CA ILE A 9 31.50 -37.23 -42.00
C ILE A 9 30.70 -37.85 -43.14
N SER A 10 29.50 -37.35 -43.41
CA SER A 10 28.90 -37.49 -44.73
C SER A 10 28.02 -36.27 -45.02
N GLY A 11 28.21 -35.71 -46.21
CA GLY A 11 27.24 -34.82 -46.82
C GLY A 11 27.20 -35.11 -48.31
N THR A 12 26.01 -35.05 -48.90
CA THR A 12 25.80 -34.70 -50.31
C THR A 12 24.32 -34.40 -50.54
N ASN A 13 24.05 -33.27 -51.19
CA ASN A 13 23.19 -33.14 -52.38
C ASN A 13 22.63 -31.72 -52.46
N GLY A 14 23.18 -30.92 -53.37
CA GLY A 14 22.55 -29.69 -53.82
C GLY A 14 21.77 -29.90 -55.10
N SER A 15 20.81 -29.02 -55.36
CA SER A 15 20.51 -28.58 -56.72
C SER A 15 19.93 -27.17 -56.69
N ALA A 16 20.57 -26.25 -57.40
CA ALA A 16 20.00 -24.94 -57.74
C ALA A 16 19.01 -25.12 -58.93
N THR A 17 18.07 -24.21 -59.21
CA THR A 17 18.26 -23.05 -60.12
C THR A 17 16.87 -22.51 -60.52
N VAL A 18 16.63 -21.31 -61.06
CA VAL A 18 17.26 -19.96 -61.01
C VAL A 18 16.19 -18.98 -61.55
N GLN A 19 15.94 -17.86 -60.88
CA GLN A 19 15.46 -16.55 -61.41
C GLN A 19 15.17 -15.61 -60.22
N ALA A 20 15.90 -14.52 -59.95
CA ALA A 20 16.19 -13.32 -60.77
C ALA A 20 14.89 -12.55 -61.14
N GLU A 21 14.75 -11.23 -61.07
CA GLU A 21 15.59 -10.09 -60.62
C GLU A 21 14.62 -8.89 -60.35
N GLN A 22 14.97 -7.64 -59.98
CA GLN A 22 16.23 -6.87 -59.95
C GLN A 22 16.20 -5.80 -58.82
N SER A 23 17.30 -5.06 -58.63
CA SER A 23 17.51 -3.99 -57.64
C SER A 23 16.93 -2.62 -58.04
N LEU A 24 16.71 -1.71 -57.07
CA LEU A 24 17.13 -0.31 -57.21
C LEU A 24 17.38 0.35 -55.83
N SER A 25 18.40 1.21 -55.74
CA SER A 25 18.90 1.83 -54.51
C SER A 25 18.85 3.36 -54.58
N VAL A 26 18.44 4.04 -53.49
CA VAL A 26 18.52 5.50 -53.29
C VAL A 26 18.81 5.81 -51.80
N PRO A 27 19.58 6.87 -51.42
CA PRO A 27 20.23 6.96 -50.10
C PRO A 27 19.81 8.15 -49.19
N LEU A 28 20.32 8.13 -47.95
CA LEU A 28 20.73 9.26 -47.07
C LEU A 28 20.07 10.65 -47.24
N ARG A 29 19.37 11.16 -46.18
CA ARG A 29 19.92 12.24 -45.32
C ARG A 29 19.03 12.69 -44.13
N ASP A 30 19.74 13.14 -43.09
CA ASP A 30 19.43 14.05 -41.97
C ASP A 30 18.09 14.83 -41.94
N THR A 31 17.39 14.82 -40.80
CA THR A 31 16.72 16.01 -40.22
C THR A 31 16.68 15.96 -38.68
N ASN A 32 17.35 16.91 -38.04
CA ASN A 32 17.12 17.34 -36.66
C ASN A 32 16.59 18.78 -36.72
N GLY A 33 15.67 19.18 -35.82
CA GLY A 33 15.26 20.60 -35.76
C GLY A 33 13.94 20.89 -35.04
N SER A 34 13.93 20.82 -33.72
CA SER A 34 12.88 21.40 -32.88
C SER A 34 13.20 22.85 -32.51
N ALA A 35 12.33 23.82 -32.81
CA ALA A 35 12.39 25.16 -32.20
C ALA A 35 11.07 25.95 -32.26
N SER A 36 10.67 26.47 -31.09
CA SER A 36 10.07 27.79 -30.83
C SER A 36 9.01 28.38 -31.77
N VAL A 37 7.80 28.61 -31.23
CA VAL A 37 6.82 29.55 -31.78
C VAL A 37 6.76 30.82 -30.92
N HIS A 38 7.21 31.93 -31.48
CA HIS A 38 6.80 33.28 -31.14
C HIS A 38 6.26 33.91 -32.43
N GLY A 39 5.17 34.68 -32.35
CA GLY A 39 4.59 35.37 -33.51
C GLY A 39 3.64 36.48 -33.07
N GLU A 40 4.10 37.72 -33.18
CA GLU A 40 3.27 38.94 -33.21
C GLU A 40 3.01 39.35 -34.67
N GLU A 41 2.09 40.31 -34.85
CA GLU A 41 1.77 41.02 -36.11
C GLU A 41 1.15 40.18 -37.26
N SER A 42 0.27 40.73 -38.12
CA SER A 42 -0.36 42.06 -38.20
C SER A 42 -1.81 41.92 -38.75
N LEU A 43 -2.66 42.92 -38.50
CA LEU A 43 -3.96 43.09 -39.15
C LEU A 43 -3.84 44.08 -40.31
N ASP A 44 -4.14 43.64 -41.54
CA ASP A 44 -4.35 44.52 -42.69
C ASP A 44 -5.79 44.39 -43.20
N VAL A 45 -6.50 45.52 -43.28
CA VAL A 45 -7.82 45.66 -43.89
C VAL A 45 -7.77 46.84 -44.86
N PRO A 46 -8.04 46.66 -46.17
CA PRO A 46 -8.16 47.77 -47.11
C PRO A 46 -9.56 48.39 -47.09
N VAL A 47 -9.59 49.72 -47.21
CA VAL A 47 -10.78 50.58 -47.26
C VAL A 47 -10.96 51.14 -48.68
N SER A 48 -12.22 51.27 -49.14
CA SER A 48 -12.67 52.29 -50.10
C SER A 48 -14.19 52.44 -49.96
N ASP A 49 -14.76 53.59 -49.56
CA ASP A 49 -14.97 54.82 -50.36
C ASP A 49 -15.91 54.59 -51.57
N THR A 50 -16.92 55.43 -51.90
CA THR A 50 -17.37 56.75 -51.38
C THR A 50 -18.79 57.10 -51.91
N ASN A 51 -19.49 58.04 -51.25
CA ASN A 51 -20.57 58.93 -51.78
C ASN A 51 -21.86 58.29 -52.39
N GLY A 52 -23.07 58.84 -52.23
CA GLY A 52 -23.50 60.10 -51.60
C GLY A 52 -24.23 61.03 -52.59
N SER A 53 -25.57 60.99 -52.62
CA SER A 53 -26.43 62.08 -53.12
C SER A 53 -27.91 61.83 -52.75
N ALA A 54 -28.67 62.90 -52.54
CA ALA A 54 -30.11 62.85 -52.28
C ALA A 54 -30.86 63.71 -53.31
N THR A 55 -31.96 63.19 -53.88
CA THR A 55 -32.99 64.03 -54.50
C THR A 55 -34.37 63.39 -54.33
N VAL A 56 -35.34 64.21 -53.96
CA VAL A 56 -36.77 63.87 -53.84
C VAL A 56 -37.42 63.80 -55.23
N GLN A 57 -38.28 62.81 -55.47
CA GLN A 57 -39.44 62.98 -56.34
C GLN A 57 -40.58 62.01 -55.97
N ASP A 58 -41.77 62.32 -56.46
CA ASP A 58 -43.06 62.03 -55.83
C ASP A 58 -43.96 61.16 -56.73
N GLU A 59 -45.01 60.59 -56.13
CA GLU A 59 -46.19 59.92 -56.73
C GLU A 59 -45.99 58.87 -57.86
N THR A 60 -46.40 57.61 -57.61
CA THR A 60 -47.67 57.02 -58.13
C THR A 60 -47.70 55.48 -58.09
N SER A 61 -48.84 54.93 -57.62
CA SER A 61 -49.39 53.58 -57.84
C SER A 61 -48.47 52.37 -58.05
N SER A 62 -48.44 51.44 -57.09
CA SER A 62 -48.23 50.01 -57.37
C SER A 62 -48.92 49.11 -56.33
N GLU A 63 -50.24 48.97 -56.46
CA GLU A 63 -51.07 48.05 -55.65
C GLU A 63 -50.95 46.58 -56.11
N GLY A 64 -49.94 46.26 -56.94
CA GLY A 64 -49.72 44.94 -57.55
C GLY A 64 -48.38 44.29 -57.24
N ASN A 65 -47.38 45.01 -56.72
CA ASN A 65 -46.06 44.45 -56.40
C ASN A 65 -45.95 43.92 -54.97
N GLU A 66 -46.76 44.44 -54.04
CA GLU A 66 -46.65 44.09 -52.61
C GLU A 66 -47.08 42.64 -52.33
N LEU A 67 -48.08 42.13 -53.06
CA LEU A 67 -48.54 40.73 -52.92
C LEU A 67 -47.51 39.71 -53.45
N ILE A 68 -46.79 40.04 -54.54
CA ILE A 68 -45.80 39.13 -55.16
C ILE A 68 -44.58 38.97 -54.24
N ILE A 69 -44.14 40.04 -53.58
CA ILE A 69 -43.00 39.99 -52.65
C ILE A 69 -43.36 39.20 -51.38
N VAL A 70 -44.61 39.27 -50.92
CA VAL A 70 -45.09 38.45 -49.79
C VAL A 70 -45.17 36.97 -50.18
N ASP A 71 -45.75 36.62 -51.33
CA ASP A 71 -45.81 35.23 -51.80
C ASP A 71 -44.41 34.62 -52.04
N GLU A 72 -43.45 35.40 -52.57
CA GLU A 72 -42.05 34.95 -52.71
C GLU A 72 -41.33 34.80 -51.35
N MET A 73 -41.62 35.68 -50.37
CA MET A 73 -41.06 35.56 -49.02
C MET A 73 -41.63 34.38 -48.23
N ASP A 74 -42.92 34.09 -48.37
CA ASP A 74 -43.56 32.93 -47.74
C ASP A 74 -43.05 31.62 -48.37
N SER A 75 -42.87 31.57 -49.70
CA SER A 75 -42.21 30.44 -50.38
C SER A 75 -40.77 30.23 -49.91
N LEU A 76 -40.01 31.31 -49.71
CA LEU A 76 -38.64 31.24 -49.17
C LEU A 76 -38.62 30.76 -47.71
N TRP A 77 -39.62 31.13 -46.90
CA TRP A 77 -39.75 30.63 -45.54
C TRP A 77 -40.11 29.15 -45.48
N ASP A 78 -40.98 28.66 -46.37
CA ASP A 78 -41.28 27.22 -46.48
C ASP A 78 -40.07 26.41 -46.99
N ASP A 79 -39.28 26.93 -47.95
CA ASP A 79 -38.02 26.31 -48.37
C ASP A 79 -36.98 26.26 -47.23
N VAL A 80 -36.89 27.32 -46.41
CA VAL A 80 -36.02 27.33 -45.22
C VAL A 80 -36.53 26.37 -44.15
N ASN A 81 -37.83 26.33 -43.87
CA ASN A 81 -38.42 25.41 -42.90
C ASN A 81 -38.24 23.95 -43.33
N THR A 82 -38.49 23.61 -44.60
CA THR A 82 -38.26 22.25 -45.11
C THR A 82 -36.78 21.88 -45.11
N MET A 83 -35.86 22.81 -45.39
CA MET A 83 -34.41 22.58 -45.23
C MET A 83 -34.03 22.34 -43.76
N VAL A 84 -34.61 23.08 -42.81
CA VAL A 84 -34.40 22.90 -41.37
C VAL A 84 -34.97 21.55 -40.89
N ASP A 85 -36.14 21.15 -41.37
CA ASP A 85 -36.74 19.84 -41.06
C ASP A 85 -35.91 18.69 -41.63
N ILE A 86 -35.44 18.79 -42.88
CA ILE A 86 -34.53 17.80 -43.49
C ILE A 86 -33.21 17.74 -42.71
N SER A 87 -32.62 18.89 -42.36
CA SER A 87 -31.39 18.97 -41.57
C SER A 87 -31.56 18.34 -40.18
N THR A 88 -32.67 18.64 -39.50
CA THR A 88 -33.03 18.09 -38.19
C THR A 88 -33.28 16.59 -38.28
N PHE A 89 -33.97 16.11 -39.31
CA PHE A 89 -34.23 14.70 -39.56
C PHE A 89 -32.95 13.90 -39.86
N VAL A 90 -32.05 14.46 -40.67
CA VAL A 90 -30.74 13.86 -40.97
C VAL A 90 -29.88 13.84 -39.70
N THR A 91 -29.79 14.94 -38.97
CA THR A 91 -29.03 15.04 -37.72
C THR A 91 -29.55 14.06 -36.67
N TYR A 92 -30.88 13.98 -36.49
CA TYR A 92 -31.51 13.01 -35.60
C TYR A 92 -31.25 11.56 -36.04
N SER A 93 -31.28 11.28 -37.35
CA SER A 93 -30.99 9.94 -37.89
C SER A 93 -29.52 9.53 -37.68
N VAL A 94 -28.58 10.48 -37.84
CA VAL A 94 -27.15 10.28 -37.58
C VAL A 94 -26.88 10.07 -36.09
N ILE A 95 -27.42 10.91 -35.21
CA ILE A 95 -27.31 10.75 -33.75
C ILE A 95 -27.92 9.41 -33.31
N LYS A 96 -29.07 9.02 -33.88
CA LYS A 96 -29.72 7.73 -33.60
C LYS A 96 -28.90 6.53 -34.10
N GLY A 97 -28.11 6.71 -35.16
CA GLY A 97 -27.09 5.74 -35.59
C GLY A 97 -26.01 5.58 -34.53
N PHE A 98 -25.33 6.67 -34.16
CA PHE A 98 -24.28 6.66 -33.14
C PHE A 98 -24.76 6.14 -31.77
N VAL A 99 -25.98 6.47 -31.35
CA VAL A 99 -26.58 5.94 -30.11
C VAL A 99 -26.77 4.43 -30.20
N LYS A 100 -27.26 3.89 -31.33
CA LYS A 100 -27.41 2.44 -31.52
C LYS A 100 -26.07 1.71 -31.56
N ASP A 101 -25.07 2.28 -32.21
CA ASP A 101 -23.73 1.70 -32.27
C ASP A 101 -23.09 1.68 -30.87
N ALA A 102 -23.28 2.74 -30.08
CA ALA A 102 -22.85 2.80 -28.68
C ALA A 102 -23.65 1.84 -27.78
N GLU A 103 -24.96 1.72 -27.94
CA GLU A 103 -25.79 0.72 -27.25
C GLU A 103 -25.33 -0.71 -27.55
N GLN A 104 -24.96 -1.00 -28.81
CA GLN A 104 -24.45 -2.30 -29.22
C GLN A 104 -23.06 -2.61 -28.63
N GLU A 105 -22.14 -1.64 -28.65
CA GLU A 105 -20.80 -1.78 -28.04
C GLU A 105 -20.91 -1.99 -26.52
N ILE A 106 -21.71 -1.16 -25.83
CA ILE A 106 -21.97 -1.31 -24.39
C ILE A 106 -22.61 -2.68 -24.11
N GLY A 107 -23.56 -3.13 -24.93
CA GLY A 107 -24.18 -4.44 -24.83
C GLY A 107 -23.17 -5.60 -24.97
N GLN A 108 -22.21 -5.48 -25.89
CA GLN A 108 -21.14 -6.48 -26.05
C GLN A 108 -20.17 -6.49 -24.87
N GLN A 109 -19.77 -5.31 -24.36
CA GLN A 109 -18.89 -5.24 -23.19
C GLN A 109 -19.58 -5.74 -21.92
N LEU A 110 -20.87 -5.45 -21.74
CA LEU A 110 -21.66 -5.94 -20.61
C LEU A 110 -21.82 -7.47 -20.67
N ALA A 111 -22.12 -8.03 -21.84
CA ALA A 111 -22.15 -9.49 -22.04
C ALA A 111 -20.79 -10.16 -21.79
N SER A 112 -19.68 -9.51 -22.19
CA SER A 112 -18.32 -9.99 -21.90
C SER A 112 -18.00 -9.95 -20.40
N LYS A 113 -18.46 -8.92 -19.68
CA LYS A 113 -18.30 -8.80 -18.22
C LYS A 113 -19.19 -9.77 -17.45
N ASP A 114 -20.42 -10.01 -17.90
CA ASP A 114 -21.30 -11.02 -17.32
C ASP A 114 -20.72 -12.43 -17.45
N GLU A 115 -20.08 -12.76 -18.59
CA GLU A 115 -19.38 -14.03 -18.76
C GLU A 115 -18.13 -14.14 -17.85
N GLU A 116 -17.38 -13.05 -17.64
CA GLU A 116 -16.27 -13.00 -16.67
C GLU A 116 -16.78 -13.21 -15.22
N ILE A 117 -17.88 -12.54 -14.85
CA ILE A 117 -18.56 -12.71 -13.56
C ILE A 117 -19.10 -14.14 -13.40
N ARG A 118 -19.65 -14.76 -14.46
CA ARG A 118 -20.09 -16.15 -14.47
C ARG A 118 -18.92 -17.10 -14.22
N LEU A 119 -17.76 -16.84 -14.83
CA LEU A 119 -16.54 -17.63 -14.64
C LEU A 119 -15.95 -17.49 -13.23
N LEU A 120 -15.98 -16.27 -12.67
CA LEU A 120 -15.59 -15.98 -11.29
C LEU A 120 -16.51 -16.68 -10.29
N ASN A 121 -17.83 -16.61 -10.48
CA ASN A 121 -18.81 -17.33 -9.67
C ASN A 121 -18.64 -18.86 -9.78
N GLN A 122 -18.30 -19.38 -10.96
CA GLN A 122 -17.99 -20.81 -11.14
C GLN A 122 -16.73 -21.22 -10.37
N LYS A 123 -15.68 -20.38 -10.34
CA LYS A 123 -14.50 -20.60 -9.47
C LYS A 123 -14.84 -20.49 -7.98
N LEU A 124 -15.70 -19.54 -7.59
CA LEU A 124 -16.14 -19.37 -6.21
C LEU A 124 -16.95 -20.58 -5.71
N MET A 125 -17.79 -21.17 -6.55
CA MET A 125 -18.51 -22.41 -6.25
C MET A 125 -17.59 -23.63 -6.14
N GLN A 126 -16.52 -23.69 -6.95
CA GLN A 126 -15.48 -24.72 -6.81
C GLN A 126 -14.70 -24.59 -5.49
N LEU A 127 -14.43 -23.36 -5.03
CA LEU A 127 -13.85 -23.09 -3.71
C LEU A 127 -14.84 -23.42 -2.56
N GLY A 128 -16.12 -23.06 -2.72
CA GLY A 128 -17.17 -23.35 -1.73
C GLY A 128 -17.33 -24.84 -1.45
N ASN A 129 -17.33 -25.67 -2.49
CA ASN A 129 -17.44 -27.12 -2.38
C ASN A 129 -16.20 -27.78 -1.72
N GLY A 130 -15.06 -27.08 -1.62
CA GLY A 130 -13.90 -27.53 -0.84
C GLY A 130 -13.99 -27.25 0.67
N SER A 131 -14.96 -26.45 1.13
CA SER A 131 -14.99 -25.92 2.51
C SER A 131 -15.78 -26.76 3.53
N LEU A 132 -16.48 -27.82 3.09
CA LEU A 132 -17.32 -28.68 3.95
C LEU A 132 -16.51 -29.70 4.78
N SER A 133 -15.55 -29.21 5.58
CA SER A 133 -14.91 -29.99 6.66
C SER A 133 -14.43 -29.11 7.84
N LEU A 134 -15.11 -27.98 8.10
CA LEU A 134 -14.71 -26.96 9.09
C LEU A 134 -15.04 -27.31 10.57
N SER A 135 -14.89 -28.58 10.94
CA SER A 135 -14.77 -29.04 12.35
C SER A 135 -13.29 -29.17 12.72
N GLY A 136 -12.54 -30.01 11.99
CA GLY A 136 -11.16 -30.37 12.30
C GLY A 136 -10.12 -29.25 12.18
N GLY A 137 -10.51 -28.02 11.84
CA GLY A 137 -9.66 -26.82 11.92
C GLY A 137 -9.82 -26.01 13.22
N ARG A 138 -10.91 -26.24 13.97
CA ARG A 138 -11.16 -25.61 15.28
C ARG A 138 -10.62 -26.45 16.43
N ASP A 139 -10.83 -27.76 16.36
CA ASP A 139 -10.33 -28.70 17.37
C ASP A 139 -8.79 -28.68 17.46
N ARG A 140 -8.10 -28.66 16.30
CA ARG A 140 -6.63 -28.48 16.24
C ARG A 140 -6.13 -27.23 16.95
N LYS A 141 -6.81 -26.08 16.80
CA LYS A 141 -6.43 -24.85 17.51
C LYS A 141 -6.67 -24.93 19.01
N TYR A 142 -7.69 -25.67 19.45
CA TYR A 142 -7.91 -25.95 20.88
C TYR A 142 -6.80 -26.84 21.44
N ASP A 143 -6.44 -27.92 20.73
CA ASP A 143 -5.37 -28.84 21.11
C ASP A 143 -3.98 -28.17 21.11
N GLU A 144 -3.71 -27.27 20.16
CA GLU A 144 -2.50 -26.44 20.10
C GLU A 144 -2.41 -25.50 21.31
N VAL A 145 -3.48 -24.75 21.61
CA VAL A 145 -3.53 -23.84 22.79
C VAL A 145 -3.40 -24.64 24.10
N TYR A 146 -4.03 -25.81 24.19
CA TYR A 146 -3.90 -26.70 25.34
C TYR A 146 -2.48 -27.26 25.47
N SER A 147 -1.85 -27.67 24.37
CA SER A 147 -0.45 -28.14 24.34
C SER A 147 0.52 -27.04 24.78
N ILE A 148 0.40 -25.83 24.25
CA ILE A 148 1.21 -24.65 24.65
C ILE A 148 1.04 -24.37 26.14
N ARG A 149 -0.20 -24.40 26.65
CA ARG A 149 -0.51 -24.22 28.08
C ARG A 149 0.16 -25.27 28.96
N GLN A 150 0.19 -26.54 28.52
CA GLN A 150 0.84 -27.63 29.26
C GLN A 150 2.38 -27.56 29.20
N GLN A 151 2.95 -27.15 28.07
CA GLN A 151 4.39 -26.89 27.94
C GLN A 151 4.82 -25.73 28.85
N LEU A 152 4.06 -24.63 28.86
CA LEU A 152 4.32 -23.48 29.72
C LEU A 152 4.20 -23.83 31.22
N HIS A 153 3.24 -24.67 31.60
CA HIS A 153 3.13 -25.24 32.94
C HIS A 153 4.35 -26.13 33.30
N ALA A 154 4.84 -26.95 32.36
CA ALA A 154 6.04 -27.76 32.56
C ALA A 154 7.30 -26.89 32.76
N ILE A 155 7.48 -25.83 31.95
CA ILE A 155 8.55 -24.85 32.11
C ILE A 155 8.45 -24.15 33.48
N SER A 156 7.27 -23.67 33.85
CA SER A 156 7.01 -23.06 35.16
C SER A 156 7.38 -23.99 36.33
N LYS A 157 7.03 -25.28 36.23
CA LYS A 157 7.38 -26.30 37.22
C LYS A 157 8.88 -26.58 37.27
N SER A 158 9.57 -26.63 36.14
CA SER A 158 11.03 -26.80 36.09
C SER A 158 11.76 -25.59 36.69
N LEU A 159 11.25 -24.37 36.50
CA LEU A 159 11.79 -23.15 37.12
C LEU A 159 11.58 -23.11 38.65
N LEU A 160 10.54 -23.77 39.16
CA LEU A 160 10.29 -23.93 40.60
C LEU A 160 11.11 -25.06 41.24
N ASN A 161 11.41 -26.12 40.49
CA ASN A 161 12.16 -27.29 40.95
C ASN A 161 13.69 -27.14 40.82
N SER A 162 14.18 -26.01 40.31
CA SER A 162 15.60 -25.82 40.04
C SER A 162 16.39 -25.43 41.30
N GLU A 163 16.69 -26.43 42.12
CA GLU A 163 17.88 -26.39 42.97
C GLU A 163 19.12 -26.39 42.08
N TRP A 164 19.60 -25.20 41.71
CA TRP A 164 20.87 -25.03 41.00
C TRP A 164 22.04 -25.40 41.92
N GLY A 165 22.33 -26.70 41.98
CA GLY A 165 23.48 -27.22 42.73
C GLY A 165 23.27 -28.60 43.34
N LEU A 166 22.87 -29.60 42.54
CA LEU A 166 23.22 -31.04 42.67
C LEU A 166 22.38 -31.88 41.70
N SER A 167 22.89 -32.13 40.49
CA SER A 167 22.47 -33.25 39.63
C SER A 167 23.62 -33.62 38.69
N GLY A 168 24.59 -34.36 39.22
CA GLY A 168 25.47 -35.15 38.36
C GLY A 168 24.62 -36.22 37.67
N SER A 169 24.64 -36.25 36.34
CA SER A 169 23.91 -37.26 35.56
C SER A 169 24.44 -38.65 35.87
N GLN A 170 23.55 -39.53 36.32
CA GLN A 170 23.86 -40.88 36.78
C GLN A 170 23.96 -41.83 35.57
N TYR A 171 25.15 -41.95 34.99
CA TYR A 171 25.49 -43.10 34.14
C TYR A 171 26.16 -44.19 34.98
N ASN A 172 25.56 -45.36 34.98
CA ASN A 172 25.98 -46.47 35.83
C ASN A 172 27.32 -47.05 35.37
N PHE A 173 28.28 -47.14 36.29
CA PHE A 173 29.18 -48.27 36.33
C PHE A 173 29.13 -48.87 37.74
N ASP A 174 28.87 -50.17 37.78
CA ASP A 174 28.62 -50.93 39.01
C ASP A 174 29.95 -51.35 39.67
N GLY A 175 29.92 -51.56 40.98
CA GLY A 175 31.01 -52.19 41.74
C GLY A 175 32.02 -51.25 42.41
N ALA A 176 31.73 -50.86 43.66
CA ALA A 176 32.68 -51.01 44.77
C ALA A 176 31.99 -50.75 46.13
N ASP A 177 31.88 -51.79 46.97
CA ASP A 177 31.56 -51.61 48.38
C ASP A 177 32.72 -50.92 49.12
N ASP A 178 32.41 -49.76 49.70
CA ASP A 178 32.54 -49.37 51.12
C ASP A 178 33.84 -49.66 51.93
N VAL A 179 34.00 -48.88 53.02
CA VAL A 179 34.91 -49.07 54.17
C VAL A 179 36.41 -48.81 53.87
N SER A 180 37.15 -47.91 54.55
CA SER A 180 36.92 -47.02 55.71
C SER A 180 37.98 -45.88 55.70
N LYS A 181 37.63 -44.62 55.98
CA LYS A 181 37.72 -43.95 57.31
C LYS A 181 39.01 -44.17 58.12
N LEU A 182 39.87 -43.15 58.18
CA LEU A 182 40.20 -42.31 59.36
C LEU A 182 41.17 -41.20 58.84
N ARG A 183 41.08 -39.89 59.14
CA ARG A 183 41.29 -39.19 60.44
C ARG A 183 42.69 -39.49 61.04
N ASP A 184 43.48 -38.54 61.54
CA ASP A 184 43.21 -37.16 61.97
C ASP A 184 44.39 -36.19 61.69
N ASN A 185 44.05 -34.90 61.74
CA ASN A 185 44.83 -33.72 62.15
C ASN A 185 46.20 -33.93 62.84
N GLU A 186 47.21 -33.08 62.54
CA GLU A 186 47.48 -31.86 63.32
C GLU A 186 48.61 -30.94 62.78
N HIS A 187 48.29 -29.64 62.76
CA HIS A 187 49.10 -28.44 62.98
C HIS A 187 50.65 -28.39 63.01
N SER A 188 51.16 -27.47 62.18
CA SER A 188 51.98 -26.29 62.57
C SER A 188 53.53 -26.33 62.52
N SER A 189 54.07 -25.12 62.32
CA SER A 189 55.47 -24.68 62.42
C SER A 189 56.42 -25.08 61.28
N ARG A 190 57.30 -24.26 60.70
CA ARG A 190 57.53 -22.80 60.55
C ARG A 190 59.03 -22.66 60.24
N ASN A 191 59.37 -21.79 59.28
CA ASN A 191 60.75 -21.50 58.80
C ASN A 191 61.43 -22.70 58.09
N GLY A 192 62.24 -22.53 57.04
CA GLY A 192 62.63 -21.29 56.35
C GLY A 192 64.13 -21.23 56.12
N SER A 193 64.59 -21.55 54.91
CA SER A 193 65.92 -21.18 54.43
C SER A 193 65.91 -21.07 52.91
N ALA A 194 66.04 -19.85 52.39
CA ALA A 194 66.28 -19.65 50.97
C ALA A 194 67.74 -20.01 50.64
N LYS A 195 67.96 -20.70 49.52
CA LYS A 195 69.20 -20.54 48.76
C LYS A 195 68.85 -20.49 47.28
N VAL A 196 69.05 -19.32 46.69
CA VAL A 196 69.01 -19.11 45.25
C VAL A 196 70.27 -19.74 44.67
N GLU A 197 70.10 -20.61 43.68
CA GLU A 197 71.15 -20.90 42.71
C GLU A 197 70.56 -20.83 41.30
N SER A 198 71.32 -20.16 40.42
CA SER A 198 70.96 -19.87 39.04
C SER A 198 71.37 -21.04 38.14
N ALA A 199 70.51 -21.43 37.20
CA ALA A 199 70.89 -21.64 35.81
C ALA A 199 69.65 -21.91 34.95
N GLY A 200 69.61 -21.32 33.75
CA GLY A 200 68.80 -21.87 32.68
C GLY A 200 69.49 -23.11 32.11
N ALA A 201 68.75 -24.21 32.00
CA ALA A 201 69.11 -25.39 31.23
C ALA A 201 67.83 -25.95 30.60
N SER A 202 67.88 -26.31 29.32
CA SER A 202 66.78 -26.96 28.62
C SER A 202 66.51 -28.36 29.21
N PRO A 203 65.30 -28.92 29.07
CA PRO A 203 64.95 -30.24 29.60
C PRO A 203 65.52 -31.41 28.76
N ASP A 204 66.68 -31.23 28.12
CA ASP A 204 67.14 -32.05 26.99
C ASP A 204 68.53 -32.70 27.22
N ALA A 205 68.92 -32.87 28.49
CA ALA A 205 70.19 -33.47 28.89
C ALA A 205 70.04 -34.37 30.12
N ALA A 206 69.20 -35.41 30.02
CA ALA A 206 68.91 -36.37 31.10
C ALA A 206 69.23 -37.85 30.75
N PHE A 207 69.92 -38.11 29.64
CA PHE A 207 70.51 -39.42 29.36
C PHE A 207 72.00 -39.41 29.75
N ALA A 208 72.27 -39.81 30.99
CA ALA A 208 73.64 -40.00 31.46
C ALA A 208 74.36 -41.05 30.60
N ASP A 209 75.64 -40.78 30.31
CA ASP A 209 76.50 -41.61 29.46
C ASP A 209 76.46 -43.10 29.88
N ALA A 210 76.07 -43.96 28.94
CA ALA A 210 75.97 -45.41 29.12
C ALA A 210 77.30 -46.06 29.54
N SER A 211 78.43 -45.36 29.37
CA SER A 211 79.76 -45.74 29.86
C SER A 211 79.82 -45.83 31.39
N CYS A 212 79.08 -44.99 32.12
CA CYS A 212 79.08 -44.96 33.59
C CYS A 212 78.33 -46.14 34.24
N LEU A 213 77.43 -46.81 33.52
CA LEU A 213 76.57 -47.87 34.04
C LEU A 213 77.23 -49.26 34.04
N LYS A 214 78.35 -49.45 33.33
CA LYS A 214 79.00 -50.77 33.13
C LYS A 214 79.76 -51.32 34.35
N HIS A 215 79.91 -50.53 35.42
CA HIS A 215 80.75 -50.87 36.58
C HIS A 215 79.97 -50.99 37.90
N LEU A 216 78.64 -50.87 37.86
CA LEU A 216 77.76 -51.04 39.01
C LEU A 216 77.35 -52.51 39.16
N ASP A 217 77.28 -53.01 40.40
CA ASP A 217 76.67 -54.31 40.66
C ASP A 217 75.15 -54.26 40.43
N ARG A 218 74.50 -55.43 40.44
CA ARG A 218 73.07 -55.56 40.12
C ARG A 218 72.17 -54.75 41.05
N ASP A 219 72.47 -54.71 42.33
CA ASP A 219 71.65 -54.02 43.34
C ASP A 219 71.93 -52.51 43.31
N ALA A 220 73.17 -52.12 43.06
CA ALA A 220 73.56 -50.73 42.81
C ALA A 220 72.93 -50.16 41.52
N LEU A 221 72.78 -50.97 40.46
CA LEU A 221 72.10 -50.59 39.23
C LEU A 221 70.59 -50.39 39.46
N ILE A 222 69.96 -51.30 40.21
CA ILE A 222 68.55 -51.18 40.63
C ILE A 222 68.37 -49.92 41.51
N ALA A 223 69.29 -49.66 42.45
CA ALA A 223 69.27 -48.45 43.26
C ALA A 223 69.43 -47.17 42.44
N HIS A 224 70.28 -47.17 41.40
CA HIS A 224 70.44 -46.06 40.47
C HIS A 224 69.14 -45.76 39.71
N PHE A 225 68.53 -46.76 39.06
CA PHE A 225 67.27 -46.56 38.34
C PHE A 225 66.10 -46.22 39.26
N ASN A 226 66.02 -46.81 40.46
CA ASN A 226 65.01 -46.42 41.45
C ASN A 226 65.22 -44.99 41.94
N LYS A 227 66.46 -44.54 42.12
CA LYS A 227 66.76 -43.14 42.46
C LYS A 227 66.29 -42.22 41.34
N GLU A 228 66.67 -42.49 40.09
CA GLU A 228 66.34 -41.65 38.94
C GLU A 228 64.83 -41.61 38.64
N MET A 229 64.15 -42.75 38.75
CA MET A 229 62.70 -42.84 38.65
C MET A 229 62.00 -42.03 39.75
N ASN A 230 62.55 -42.00 40.97
CA ASN A 230 62.05 -41.13 42.04
C ASN A 230 62.36 -39.64 41.80
N THR A 231 63.50 -39.29 41.19
CA THR A 231 63.82 -37.92 40.78
C THR A 231 62.82 -37.43 39.73
N MET A 232 62.61 -38.24 38.69
CA MET A 232 61.68 -37.95 37.59
C MET A 232 60.22 -37.90 38.07
N LYS A 233 59.82 -38.80 38.98
CA LYS A 233 58.50 -38.75 39.62
C LYS A 233 58.31 -37.45 40.42
N ARG A 234 59.29 -37.03 41.23
CA ARG A 234 59.22 -35.74 41.94
C ARG A 234 59.15 -34.54 40.99
N MET A 235 59.85 -34.58 39.85
CA MET A 235 59.78 -33.52 38.84
C MET A 235 58.39 -33.46 38.20
N HIS A 236 57.80 -34.61 37.88
CA HIS A 236 56.42 -34.70 37.39
C HIS A 236 55.41 -34.21 38.43
N ASP A 237 55.48 -34.70 39.66
CA ASP A 237 54.58 -34.32 40.76
C ASP A 237 54.65 -32.80 41.02
N LYS A 238 55.84 -32.19 40.94
CA LYS A 238 56.03 -30.73 41.04
C LYS A 238 55.42 -29.95 39.86
N VAL A 239 55.47 -30.49 38.64
CA VAL A 239 54.79 -29.88 37.47
C VAL A 239 53.27 -29.97 37.62
N VAL A 240 52.75 -31.11 38.11
CA VAL A 240 51.32 -31.29 38.41
C VAL A 240 50.86 -30.33 39.51
N GLU A 241 51.62 -30.20 40.61
CA GLU A 241 51.35 -29.23 41.68
C GLU A 241 51.31 -27.80 41.14
N MET A 242 52.30 -27.40 40.33
CA MET A 242 52.38 -26.06 39.76
C MET A 242 51.21 -25.76 38.79
N LYS A 243 50.82 -26.73 37.95
CA LYS A 243 49.64 -26.62 37.07
C LYS A 243 48.33 -26.62 37.86
N THR A 244 48.27 -27.33 38.99
CA THR A 244 47.12 -27.35 39.88
C THR A 244 46.92 -26.01 40.58
N GLU A 245 47.99 -25.38 41.09
CA GLU A 245 47.89 -24.03 41.65
C GLU A 245 47.62 -22.97 40.57
N GLU A 246 48.09 -23.14 39.32
CA GLU A 246 47.69 -22.29 38.20
C GLU A 246 46.17 -22.35 37.95
N ILE A 247 45.58 -23.54 37.94
CA ILE A 247 44.12 -23.74 37.85
C ILE A 247 43.40 -23.10 39.05
N PHE A 248 43.90 -23.29 40.28
CA PHE A 248 43.30 -22.67 41.46
C PHE A 248 43.44 -21.14 41.46
N ALA A 249 44.55 -20.59 40.98
CA ALA A 249 44.77 -19.15 40.83
C ALA A 249 43.85 -18.55 39.76
N LEU A 250 43.69 -19.22 38.60
CA LEU A 250 42.73 -18.83 37.57
C LEU A 250 41.29 -18.89 38.09
N LYS A 251 40.91 -19.95 38.82
CA LYS A 251 39.60 -20.09 39.47
C LYS A 251 39.35 -18.99 40.51
N ARG A 252 40.37 -18.66 41.32
CA ARG A 252 40.34 -17.56 42.31
C ARG A 252 40.21 -16.20 41.62
N ASN A 253 40.86 -15.99 40.48
CA ASN A 253 40.74 -14.77 39.66
C ASN A 253 39.39 -14.66 38.94
N LEU A 254 38.80 -15.77 38.50
CA LEU A 254 37.41 -15.82 38.00
C LEU A 254 36.43 -15.41 39.10
N LEU A 255 36.49 -16.06 40.26
CA LEU A 255 35.67 -15.73 41.44
C LEU A 255 35.90 -14.32 42.02
N ASN A 256 37.00 -13.66 41.66
CA ASN A 256 37.28 -12.26 42.02
C ASN A 256 36.81 -11.25 40.95
N LYS A 257 36.76 -11.65 39.66
CA LYS A 257 36.15 -10.85 38.58
C LYS A 257 34.62 -10.94 38.59
N GLU A 258 34.11 -12.09 38.99
CA GLU A 258 32.69 -12.44 39.02
C GLU A 258 32.26 -12.45 40.49
N GLY A 259 31.74 -11.30 40.94
CA GLY A 259 31.65 -10.95 42.36
C GLY A 259 30.93 -11.98 43.26
N SER A 260 31.49 -12.14 44.46
CA SER A 260 31.07 -13.04 45.55
C SER A 260 29.60 -13.54 45.56
N ASN A 261 29.45 -14.86 45.68
CA ASN A 261 28.29 -15.66 46.08
C ASN A 261 27.30 -16.13 44.97
N PRO A 262 27.24 -17.45 44.70
CA PRO A 262 26.26 -18.08 43.79
C PRO A 262 24.77 -17.97 44.20
N TRP A 263 24.46 -17.39 45.37
CA TRP A 263 23.13 -17.41 45.98
C TRP A 263 22.15 -16.37 45.39
N HIS A 264 22.62 -15.45 44.54
CA HIS A 264 21.80 -14.33 44.04
C HIS A 264 20.74 -14.72 42.98
N LEU A 265 20.87 -15.88 42.31
CA LEU A 265 19.90 -16.33 41.29
C LEU A 265 18.49 -16.57 41.87
N ARG A 266 18.37 -17.01 43.12
CA ARG A 266 17.06 -17.30 43.74
C ARG A 266 16.17 -16.06 43.89
N ASN A 267 16.80 -14.90 44.06
CA ASN A 267 16.13 -13.61 44.31
C ASN A 267 16.41 -12.58 43.19
N ASN A 268 16.77 -12.99 41.97
CA ASN A 268 16.81 -12.04 40.87
C ASN A 268 15.38 -11.53 40.60
N LYS A 269 15.20 -10.21 40.70
CA LYS A 269 13.95 -9.49 40.44
C LYS A 269 13.41 -9.76 39.03
N GLU A 270 14.30 -9.97 38.06
CA GLU A 270 13.96 -10.34 36.69
C GLU A 270 13.44 -11.77 36.59
N PHE A 271 14.00 -12.70 37.37
CA PHE A 271 13.58 -14.11 37.38
C PHE A 271 12.21 -14.29 38.07
N GLU A 272 11.93 -13.52 39.13
CA GLU A 272 10.57 -13.37 39.68
C GLU A 272 9.62 -12.71 38.68
N GLN A 273 10.07 -11.70 37.93
CA GLN A 273 9.26 -11.04 36.91
C GLN A 273 8.94 -11.97 35.72
N ILE A 274 9.87 -12.85 35.35
CA ILE A 274 9.66 -13.93 34.36
C ILE A 274 8.65 -14.95 34.91
N ARG A 275 8.81 -15.42 36.15
CA ARG A 275 7.82 -16.32 36.79
C ARG A 275 6.43 -15.69 36.86
N LYS A 276 6.31 -14.40 37.17
CA LYS A 276 5.04 -13.65 37.15
C LYS A 276 4.45 -13.57 35.75
N LYS A 277 5.24 -13.20 34.73
CA LYS A 277 4.81 -13.16 33.32
C LYS A 277 4.34 -14.52 32.81
N ILE A 278 5.04 -15.61 33.16
CA ILE A 278 4.65 -16.98 32.82
C ILE A 278 3.27 -17.31 33.43
N GLY A 279 3.06 -16.99 34.72
CA GLY A 279 1.76 -17.14 35.38
C GLY A 279 0.64 -16.31 34.71
N GLU A 280 0.91 -15.05 34.36
CA GLU A 280 -0.04 -14.18 33.66
C GLU A 280 -0.42 -14.77 32.28
N VAL A 281 0.55 -15.23 31.48
CA VAL A 281 0.29 -15.89 30.19
C VAL A 281 -0.53 -17.18 30.37
N MET A 282 -0.23 -17.98 31.38
CA MET A 282 -1.04 -19.17 31.70
C MET A 282 -2.49 -18.81 32.02
N THR A 283 -2.75 -17.76 32.82
CA THR A 283 -4.14 -17.33 33.10
C THR A 283 -4.88 -16.81 31.86
N ARG A 284 -4.16 -16.20 30.90
CA ARG A 284 -4.73 -15.78 29.60
C ARG A 284 -5.08 -16.99 28.72
N LEU A 285 -4.21 -18.00 28.68
CA LEU A 285 -4.47 -19.25 27.95
C LEU A 285 -5.64 -20.03 28.57
N ASP A 286 -5.71 -20.12 29.89
CA ASP A 286 -6.85 -20.72 30.61
C ASP A 286 -8.15 -19.94 30.31
N GLY A 287 -8.08 -18.60 30.22
CA GLY A 287 -9.19 -17.75 29.77
C GLY A 287 -9.66 -18.07 28.35
N LEU A 288 -8.74 -18.18 27.39
CA LEU A 288 -9.05 -18.53 25.98
C LEU A 288 -9.63 -19.95 25.84
N LEU A 289 -9.14 -20.92 26.62
CA LEU A 289 -9.69 -22.29 26.66
C LEU A 289 -11.12 -22.30 27.22
N MET A 290 -11.38 -21.53 28.27
CA MET A 290 -12.73 -21.36 28.86
C MET A 290 -13.68 -20.61 27.92
N GLU A 291 -13.19 -19.59 27.22
CA GLU A 291 -13.99 -18.79 26.30
C GLU A 291 -14.37 -19.59 25.03
N ASN A 292 -13.45 -20.40 24.50
CA ASN A 292 -13.76 -21.36 23.44
C ASN A 292 -14.85 -22.36 23.87
N ASN A 293 -14.77 -22.89 25.09
CA ASN A 293 -15.82 -23.76 25.64
C ASN A 293 -17.18 -23.04 25.84
N LYS A 294 -17.17 -21.74 26.11
CA LYS A 294 -18.40 -20.93 26.20
C LYS A 294 -19.02 -20.70 24.81
N ARG A 295 -18.19 -20.45 23.80
CA ARG A 295 -18.59 -20.27 22.39
C ARG A 295 -19.13 -21.57 21.75
N THR A 296 -18.61 -22.74 22.11
CA THR A 296 -19.17 -24.03 21.65
C THR A 296 -20.53 -24.35 22.27
N THR A 297 -20.77 -23.98 23.55
CA THR A 297 -22.09 -24.13 24.17
C THR A 297 -23.15 -23.11 23.71
N SER A 298 -22.73 -21.99 23.12
CA SER A 298 -23.63 -20.97 22.56
C SER A 298 -24.15 -21.32 21.16
N GLY A 299 -23.66 -22.39 20.52
CA GLY A 299 -23.93 -22.71 19.12
C GLY A 299 -25.22 -23.50 18.83
N VAL A 300 -26.00 -23.89 19.85
CA VAL A 300 -27.18 -24.78 19.69
C VAL A 300 -28.41 -24.29 20.48
N LYS A 301 -28.59 -22.97 20.60
CA LYS A 301 -29.90 -22.39 20.94
C LYS A 301 -30.32 -21.41 19.85
N ALA A 302 -31.48 -21.67 19.28
CA ALA A 302 -32.14 -20.78 18.34
C ALA A 302 -32.66 -19.56 19.10
N GLU A 303 -31.83 -18.53 19.23
CA GLU A 303 -32.27 -17.22 19.73
C GLU A 303 -32.70 -16.36 18.55
N THR A 304 -34.03 -16.26 18.43
CA THR A 304 -34.74 -15.41 17.48
C THR A 304 -34.30 -13.96 17.64
N PHE A 305 -33.97 -13.27 16.55
CA PHE A 305 -33.54 -11.87 16.58
C PHE A 305 -34.61 -10.95 17.21
N ALA A 306 -34.41 -10.55 18.46
CA ALA A 306 -35.34 -9.69 19.19
C ALA A 306 -35.41 -8.24 18.65
N GLY A 307 -34.43 -7.79 17.87
CA GLY A 307 -34.32 -6.40 17.40
C GLY A 307 -35.27 -5.96 16.27
N GLN A 308 -36.07 -6.87 15.69
CA GLN A 308 -37.04 -6.52 14.64
C GLN A 308 -38.49 -6.39 15.14
N GLN A 309 -38.81 -6.90 16.33
CA GLN A 309 -40.18 -6.87 16.86
C GLN A 309 -40.60 -5.44 17.25
N ASP A 310 -39.70 -4.67 17.85
CA ASP A 310 -40.01 -3.32 18.37
C ASP A 310 -40.33 -2.32 17.26
N LYS A 311 -39.61 -2.37 16.13
CA LYS A 311 -39.92 -1.53 14.97
C LYS A 311 -41.29 -1.86 14.36
N LYS A 312 -41.73 -3.12 14.44
CA LYS A 312 -43.06 -3.52 13.98
C LYS A 312 -44.16 -3.05 14.94
N ASN A 313 -43.96 -3.22 16.25
CA ASN A 313 -44.91 -2.78 17.27
C ASN A 313 -45.10 -1.25 17.31
N VAL A 314 -44.03 -0.48 17.03
CA VAL A 314 -44.11 0.98 16.89
C VAL A 314 -44.91 1.36 15.64
N LEU A 315 -44.64 0.76 14.48
CA LEU A 315 -45.39 1.02 13.25
C LEU A 315 -46.88 0.65 13.39
N ASP A 316 -47.18 -0.51 13.99
CA ASP A 316 -48.55 -0.97 14.20
C ASP A 316 -49.31 -0.04 15.18
N SER A 317 -48.62 0.57 16.16
CA SER A 317 -49.20 1.58 17.08
C SER A 317 -49.47 2.92 16.38
N GLU A 318 -48.56 3.34 15.49
CA GLU A 318 -48.66 4.59 14.72
C GLU A 318 -49.78 4.51 13.66
N ILE A 319 -49.92 3.35 13.01
CA ILE A 319 -51.05 3.04 12.11
C ILE A 319 -52.38 3.03 12.86
N GLN A 320 -52.42 2.50 14.10
CA GLN A 320 -53.62 2.57 14.95
C GLN A 320 -53.99 4.01 15.34
N GLN A 321 -53.00 4.87 15.60
CA GLN A 321 -53.23 6.29 15.88
C GLN A 321 -53.83 7.04 14.68
N ILE A 322 -53.34 6.77 13.46
CA ILE A 322 -53.83 7.38 12.23
C ILE A 322 -55.28 6.95 11.93
N GLN A 323 -55.66 5.70 12.24
CA GLN A 323 -57.05 5.24 12.11
C GLN A 323 -57.99 5.78 13.20
N GLY A 324 -57.49 6.06 14.41
CA GLY A 324 -58.28 6.67 15.49
C GLY A 324 -58.69 8.13 15.21
N ALA A 325 -57.81 8.91 14.58
CA ALA A 325 -58.05 10.33 14.29
C ALA A 325 -59.20 10.59 13.29
N ALA A 326 -59.57 9.61 12.46
CA ALA A 326 -60.52 9.79 11.37
C ALA A 326 -62.01 9.74 11.78
N THR A 327 -62.35 9.53 13.06
CA THR A 327 -63.76 9.31 13.50
C THR A 327 -64.30 10.28 14.56
N ASN A 328 -63.48 11.18 15.13
CA ASN A 328 -63.96 12.17 16.10
C ASN A 328 -64.23 13.54 15.45
N ASN A 329 -65.43 13.69 14.89
CA ASN A 329 -66.04 15.00 14.67
C ASN A 329 -66.50 15.58 16.01
N GLN A 330 -65.70 16.45 16.64
CA GLN A 330 -66.26 17.45 17.53
C GLN A 330 -65.46 18.76 17.52
N VAL A 331 -66.21 19.86 17.56
CA VAL A 331 -65.74 21.23 17.41
C VAL A 331 -65.11 21.70 18.72
N GLU A 332 -63.86 22.15 18.68
CA GLU A 332 -63.36 23.07 19.71
C GLU A 332 -62.41 24.12 19.12
N VAL A 333 -62.35 25.27 19.80
CA VAL A 333 -61.94 26.57 19.25
C VAL A 333 -60.42 26.69 19.10
N CYS A 334 -59.97 27.14 17.92
CA CYS A 334 -58.57 27.52 17.70
C CYS A 334 -58.15 28.72 18.56
N ALA A 335 -57.47 28.47 19.68
CA ALA A 335 -56.55 29.42 20.29
C ALA A 335 -55.12 29.08 19.84
N PHE A 336 -54.43 30.03 19.20
CA PHE A 336 -53.07 29.85 18.68
C PHE A 336 -52.05 29.53 19.79
N PRO A 337 -51.31 28.41 19.72
CA PRO A 337 -50.06 28.22 20.44
C PRO A 337 -48.88 28.68 19.56
N THR A 338 -47.96 29.43 20.15
CA THR A 338 -46.82 30.04 19.45
C THR A 338 -45.89 29.02 18.80
N GLN A 339 -45.45 29.31 17.57
CA GLN A 339 -44.63 28.48 16.66
C GLN A 339 -43.16 28.27 17.11
N ALA A 340 -42.90 28.18 18.41
CA ALA A 340 -41.56 28.08 18.99
C ALA A 340 -41.14 26.64 19.37
N SER A 341 -42.09 25.75 19.67
CA SER A 341 -41.79 24.39 20.16
C SER A 341 -41.27 23.44 19.06
N HIS A 342 -41.81 23.53 17.84
CA HIS A 342 -41.42 22.64 16.74
C HIS A 342 -40.00 22.88 16.23
N ILE A 343 -39.52 24.13 16.22
CA ILE A 343 -38.15 24.47 15.78
C ILE A 343 -37.14 23.90 16.78
N ALA A 344 -37.34 24.14 18.08
CA ALA A 344 -36.49 23.60 19.14
C ALA A 344 -36.42 22.06 19.15
N SER A 345 -37.50 21.37 18.76
CA SER A 345 -37.51 19.90 18.63
C SER A 345 -36.64 19.39 17.47
N ILE A 346 -36.60 20.11 16.34
CA ILE A 346 -35.81 19.73 15.16
C ILE A 346 -34.32 20.06 15.42
N GLU A 347 -34.03 21.21 16.03
CA GLU A 347 -32.68 21.57 16.46
C GLU A 347 -32.09 20.55 17.44
N ALA A 348 -32.88 20.04 18.38
CA ALA A 348 -32.43 19.01 19.32
C ALA A 348 -32.09 17.67 18.64
N ASP A 349 -32.89 17.23 17.67
CA ASP A 349 -32.63 15.98 16.93
C ASP A 349 -31.44 16.13 15.97
N HIS A 350 -31.26 17.31 15.35
CA HIS A 350 -30.09 17.62 14.54
C HIS A 350 -28.81 17.66 15.40
N ALA A 351 -28.83 18.33 16.55
CA ALA A 351 -27.71 18.37 17.49
C ALA A 351 -27.32 16.97 17.98
N LYS A 352 -28.30 16.10 18.28
CA LYS A 352 -28.08 14.71 18.65
C LYS A 352 -27.41 13.90 17.52
N LYS A 353 -27.84 14.12 16.27
CA LYS A 353 -27.28 13.42 15.09
C LYS A 353 -25.87 13.90 14.75
N ILE A 354 -25.57 15.19 14.96
CA ILE A 354 -24.21 15.73 14.86
C ILE A 354 -23.30 15.08 15.91
N GLY A 355 -23.72 15.04 17.19
CA GLY A 355 -22.93 14.39 18.25
C GLY A 355 -22.68 12.89 18.04
N MET A 356 -23.61 12.18 17.39
CA MET A 356 -23.37 10.79 16.94
C MET A 356 -22.28 10.73 15.85
N LEU A 357 -22.37 11.57 14.82
CA LEU A 357 -21.36 11.60 13.74
C LEU A 357 -19.97 12.03 14.25
N GLU A 358 -19.89 12.97 15.20
CA GLU A 358 -18.64 13.33 15.87
C GLU A 358 -18.03 12.14 16.64
N SER A 359 -18.87 11.36 17.34
CA SER A 359 -18.44 10.12 18.01
C SER A 359 -17.95 9.07 17.01
N ASP A 360 -18.68 8.86 15.91
CA ASP A 360 -18.30 7.89 14.86
C ASP A 360 -16.97 8.28 14.18
N ILE A 361 -16.73 9.58 13.96
CA ILE A 361 -15.45 10.11 13.43
C ILE A 361 -14.31 9.87 14.41
N GLU A 362 -14.51 10.07 15.71
CA GLU A 362 -13.47 9.87 16.71
C GLU A 362 -13.19 8.37 16.96
N GLU A 363 -14.22 7.51 16.91
CA GLU A 363 -14.04 6.06 16.92
C GLU A 363 -13.27 5.59 15.67
N ALA A 364 -13.60 6.11 14.49
CA ALA A 364 -12.86 5.80 13.26
C ALA A 364 -11.38 6.24 13.35
N ARG A 365 -11.09 7.41 13.93
CA ARG A 365 -9.71 7.89 14.18
C ARG A 365 -8.94 7.02 15.17
N MET A 366 -9.59 6.59 16.27
CA MET A 366 -8.97 5.64 17.19
C MET A 366 -8.73 4.30 16.52
N ALA A 367 -9.65 3.82 15.68
CA ALA A 367 -9.49 2.59 14.92
C ALA A 367 -8.37 2.65 13.86
N THR A 368 -8.08 3.81 13.26
CA THR A 368 -6.90 3.99 12.40
C THR A 368 -5.61 4.04 13.22
N MET A 369 -5.56 4.80 14.32
CA MET A 369 -4.38 4.84 15.20
C MET A 369 -4.00 3.46 15.73
N ILE A 370 -4.98 2.67 16.20
CA ILE A 370 -4.76 1.32 16.71
C ILE A 370 -4.25 0.39 15.60
N ARG A 371 -4.74 0.55 14.36
CA ARG A 371 -4.29 -0.24 13.21
C ARG A 371 -2.85 0.08 12.84
N GLU A 372 -2.50 1.37 12.73
CA GLU A 372 -1.16 1.85 12.44
C GLU A 372 -0.15 1.38 13.51
N GLU A 373 -0.51 1.45 14.80
CA GLU A 373 0.35 0.96 15.89
C GLU A 373 0.52 -0.58 15.84
N ILE A 374 -0.52 -1.34 15.53
CA ILE A 374 -0.42 -2.80 15.33
C ILE A 374 0.49 -3.13 14.14
N GLU A 375 0.35 -2.43 13.01
CA GLU A 375 1.21 -2.61 11.84
C GLU A 375 2.67 -2.26 12.15
N MET A 376 2.92 -1.18 12.89
CA MET A 376 4.24 -0.80 13.39
C MET A 376 4.86 -1.82 14.35
N ILE A 377 4.07 -2.42 15.24
CA ILE A 377 4.52 -3.51 16.14
C ILE A 377 4.88 -4.75 15.32
N VAL A 378 4.05 -5.15 14.36
CA VAL A 378 4.31 -6.31 13.49
C VAL A 378 5.57 -6.11 12.65
N LEU A 379 5.76 -4.93 12.06
CA LEU A 379 6.97 -4.59 11.31
C LEU A 379 8.22 -4.60 12.20
N ARG A 380 8.15 -4.04 13.42
CA ARG A 380 9.24 -4.04 14.39
C ARG A 380 9.67 -5.46 14.75
N GLU A 381 8.72 -6.33 15.06
CA GLU A 381 9.02 -7.72 15.44
C GLU A 381 9.52 -8.55 14.24
N PHE A 382 9.08 -8.26 13.02
CA PHE A 382 9.64 -8.88 11.81
C PHE A 382 11.09 -8.45 11.56
N VAL A 383 11.44 -7.18 11.80
CA VAL A 383 12.82 -6.68 11.71
C VAL A 383 13.70 -7.33 12.80
N ASN A 384 13.22 -7.39 14.05
CA ASN A 384 13.93 -8.05 15.15
C ASN A 384 14.21 -9.53 14.87
N GLU A 385 13.24 -10.25 14.28
CA GLU A 385 13.41 -11.66 13.85
C GLU A 385 14.40 -11.81 12.67
N ILE A 386 14.51 -10.81 11.78
CA ILE A 386 15.58 -10.79 10.75
C ILE A 386 16.94 -10.56 11.41
N GLU A 387 17.06 -9.62 12.34
CA GLU A 387 18.31 -9.29 13.04
C GLU A 387 18.86 -10.48 13.84
N ILE A 388 18.00 -11.17 14.59
CA ILE A 388 18.37 -12.39 15.34
C ILE A 388 18.88 -13.49 14.41
N ARG A 389 18.21 -13.71 13.26
CA ARG A 389 18.64 -14.72 12.28
C ARG A 389 19.92 -14.32 11.54
N LEU A 390 20.11 -13.03 11.26
CA LEU A 390 21.35 -12.51 10.68
C LEU A 390 22.54 -12.78 11.61
N HIS A 391 22.38 -12.46 12.91
CA HIS A 391 23.43 -12.69 13.90
C HIS A 391 23.72 -14.19 14.11
N GLY A 392 22.68 -15.04 14.09
CA GLY A 392 22.87 -16.50 14.09
C GLY A 392 23.70 -17.00 12.90
N ASN A 393 23.41 -16.50 11.69
CA ASN A 393 24.18 -16.84 10.48
C ASN A 393 25.63 -16.32 10.55
N GLU A 394 25.86 -15.14 11.12
CA GLU A 394 27.20 -14.57 11.36
C GLU A 394 28.01 -15.44 12.33
N MET A 395 27.41 -15.86 13.45
CA MET A 395 28.04 -16.79 14.40
C MET A 395 28.39 -18.14 13.73
N GLU A 396 27.50 -18.69 12.91
CA GLU A 396 27.76 -19.92 12.16
C GLU A 396 28.89 -19.75 11.13
N HIS A 397 28.96 -18.59 10.45
CA HIS A 397 30.06 -18.27 9.53
C HIS A 397 31.40 -18.21 10.25
N ASN A 398 31.47 -17.49 11.37
CA ASN A 398 32.67 -17.36 12.19
C ASN A 398 33.14 -18.73 12.72
N MET A 399 32.23 -19.55 13.26
CA MET A 399 32.56 -20.93 13.68
C MET A 399 33.10 -21.78 12.53
N LYS A 400 32.53 -21.69 11.32
CA LYS A 400 33.04 -22.41 10.15
C LYS A 400 34.42 -21.92 9.75
N GLN A 401 34.68 -20.62 9.81
CA GLN A 401 35.98 -20.03 9.51
C GLN A 401 37.05 -20.48 10.52
N ASP A 402 36.73 -20.48 11.82
CA ASP A 402 37.62 -20.96 12.88
C ASP A 402 37.96 -22.45 12.71
N ILE A 403 36.96 -23.29 12.45
CA ILE A 403 37.16 -24.73 12.17
C ILE A 403 38.04 -24.94 10.95
N CYS A 404 37.80 -24.21 9.85
CA CYS A 404 38.64 -24.25 8.66
C CYS A 404 40.08 -23.80 8.95
N SER A 405 40.29 -22.77 9.77
CA SER A 405 41.62 -22.31 10.17
C SER A 405 42.36 -23.37 10.99
N VAL A 406 41.70 -24.01 11.96
CA VAL A 406 42.28 -25.12 12.75
C VAL A 406 42.71 -26.28 11.85
N ILE A 407 41.83 -26.72 10.93
CA ILE A 407 42.14 -27.81 9.99
C ILE A 407 43.33 -27.45 9.08
N GLN A 408 43.39 -26.22 8.57
CA GLN A 408 44.50 -25.74 7.74
C GLN A 408 45.82 -25.69 8.53
N ASN A 409 45.80 -25.19 9.76
CA ASN A 409 46.98 -25.11 10.62
C ASN A 409 47.52 -26.49 10.99
N GLU A 410 46.64 -27.46 11.32
CA GLU A 410 47.04 -28.84 11.61
C GLU A 410 47.65 -29.54 10.38
N ALA A 411 47.03 -29.39 9.21
CA ALA A 411 47.55 -29.95 7.97
C ALA A 411 48.93 -29.36 7.58
N VAL A 412 49.16 -28.07 7.86
CA VAL A 412 50.47 -27.43 7.69
C VAL A 412 51.48 -27.96 8.70
N ALA A 413 51.09 -28.15 9.97
CA ALA A 413 51.97 -28.73 11.00
C ALA A 413 52.39 -30.17 10.65
N GLU A 414 51.45 -31.01 10.19
CA GLU A 414 51.73 -32.38 9.74
C GLU A 414 52.68 -32.39 8.52
N ALA A 415 52.46 -31.52 7.54
CA ALA A 415 53.36 -31.38 6.39
C ALA A 415 54.79 -30.97 6.80
N VAL A 416 54.92 -30.05 7.77
CA VAL A 416 56.22 -29.63 8.32
C VAL A 416 56.91 -30.77 9.08
N LEU A 417 56.18 -31.56 9.88
CA LEU A 417 56.72 -32.74 10.55
C LEU A 417 57.22 -33.80 9.56
N ASN A 418 56.47 -34.04 8.48
CA ASN A 418 56.86 -34.98 7.42
C ASN A 418 58.12 -34.51 6.66
N LEU A 419 58.24 -33.20 6.37
CA LEU A 419 59.46 -32.63 5.78
C LEU A 419 60.66 -32.77 6.72
N ASN A 420 60.51 -32.45 8.01
CA ASN A 420 61.59 -32.57 9.00
C ASN A 420 62.05 -34.03 9.19
N SER A 421 61.12 -34.99 9.21
CA SER A 421 61.42 -36.43 9.24
C SER A 421 62.22 -36.89 8.01
N THR A 422 61.89 -36.35 6.83
CA THR A 422 62.59 -36.64 5.58
C THR A 422 63.99 -36.01 5.57
N LEU A 423 64.14 -34.79 6.08
CA LEU A 423 65.42 -34.09 6.23
C LEU A 423 66.36 -34.83 7.21
N LEU A 424 65.83 -35.38 8.31
CA LEU A 424 66.61 -36.14 9.28
C LEU A 424 67.22 -37.40 8.63
N LYS A 425 66.40 -38.19 7.92
CA LYS A 425 66.85 -39.38 7.17
C LYS A 425 67.93 -39.06 6.15
N TYR A 426 67.77 -37.95 5.41
CA TYR A 426 68.79 -37.49 4.46
C TYR A 426 70.14 -37.16 5.13
N ASN A 427 70.11 -36.56 6.33
CA ASN A 427 71.32 -36.26 7.10
C ASN A 427 71.97 -37.52 7.72
N GLU A 428 71.17 -38.53 8.09
CA GLU A 428 71.67 -39.84 8.52
C GLU A 428 72.35 -40.60 7.37
N GLU A 429 71.74 -40.64 6.18
CA GLU A 429 72.36 -41.23 4.97
C GLU A 429 73.65 -40.51 4.57
N LYS A 430 73.69 -39.18 4.65
CA LYS A 430 74.89 -38.39 4.40
C LYS A 430 76.02 -38.73 5.38
N SER A 431 75.70 -38.93 6.66
CA SER A 431 76.67 -39.29 7.70
C SER A 431 77.30 -40.68 7.47
N CYS A 432 76.54 -41.63 6.91
CA CYS A 432 77.08 -42.93 6.50
C CYS A 432 78.05 -42.86 5.31
N SER A 433 77.87 -41.91 4.39
CA SER A 433 78.76 -41.72 3.23
C SER A 433 80.11 -41.11 3.62
N GLU A 434 80.13 -40.20 4.59
CA GLU A 434 81.36 -39.54 5.05
C GLU A 434 82.29 -40.51 5.83
N ALA A 435 81.73 -41.49 6.55
CA ALA A 435 82.50 -42.55 7.22
C ALA A 435 83.22 -43.51 6.22
N ALA A 436 82.61 -43.78 5.06
CA ALA A 436 83.23 -44.60 4.01
C ALA A 436 84.44 -43.90 3.35
N SER A 437 84.39 -42.57 3.21
CA SER A 437 85.47 -41.75 2.64
C SER A 437 86.76 -41.79 3.48
N THR A 438 86.64 -41.84 4.80
CA THR A 438 87.79 -41.92 5.72
C THR A 438 88.53 -43.25 5.66
N ILE A 439 87.83 -44.37 5.41
CA ILE A 439 88.47 -45.70 5.29
C ILE A 439 89.29 -45.79 3.99
N GLN A 440 88.76 -45.30 2.87
CA GLN A 440 89.51 -45.28 1.59
C GLN A 440 90.79 -44.44 1.66
N LYS A 441 90.80 -43.33 2.40
CA LYS A 441 92.03 -42.52 2.58
C LYS A 441 93.14 -43.27 3.31
N GLN A 442 92.80 -44.05 4.34
CA GLN A 442 93.77 -44.84 5.09
C GLN A 442 94.36 -46.00 4.24
N GLU A 443 93.53 -46.58 3.37
CA GLU A 443 93.91 -47.70 2.49
C GLU A 443 94.86 -47.25 1.36
N ILE A 444 94.60 -46.09 0.76
CA ILE A 444 95.48 -45.47 -0.26
C ILE A 444 96.88 -45.17 0.31
N GLU A 445 96.98 -44.74 1.58
CA GLU A 445 98.28 -44.47 2.21
C GLU A 445 99.07 -45.76 2.51
N ASN A 446 98.38 -46.86 2.85
CA ASN A 446 99.00 -48.17 3.04
C ASN A 446 99.45 -48.80 1.71
N LEU A 447 98.66 -48.66 0.63
CA LEU A 447 99.04 -49.08 -0.72
C LEU A 447 100.29 -48.34 -1.23
N LYS A 448 100.40 -47.04 -0.95
CA LYS A 448 101.57 -46.22 -1.31
C LYS A 448 102.86 -46.76 -0.65
N ARG A 449 102.77 -47.12 0.64
CA ARG A 449 103.88 -47.71 1.41
C ARG A 449 104.28 -49.11 0.92
N ALA A 450 103.33 -49.89 0.37
CA ALA A 450 103.60 -51.19 -0.24
C ALA A 450 104.31 -51.05 -1.60
N VAL A 451 103.87 -50.12 -2.46
CA VAL A 451 104.49 -49.85 -3.77
C VAL A 451 105.94 -49.40 -3.63
N ASP A 452 106.26 -48.56 -2.64
CA ASP A 452 107.64 -48.14 -2.37
C ASP A 452 108.53 -49.31 -1.89
N SER A 453 107.96 -50.31 -1.21
CA SER A 453 108.69 -51.55 -0.84
C SER A 453 108.92 -52.48 -2.04
N PHE A 454 107.96 -52.56 -2.96
CA PHE A 454 108.01 -53.42 -4.15
C PHE A 454 108.97 -52.87 -5.22
N SER A 455 109.00 -51.54 -5.39
CA SER A 455 109.92 -50.82 -6.28
C SER A 455 111.41 -51.03 -5.93
N LYS A 456 111.70 -51.50 -4.71
CA LYS A 456 113.04 -51.90 -4.27
C LYS A 456 113.43 -53.32 -4.66
N VAL A 457 112.46 -54.23 -4.86
CA VAL A 457 112.70 -55.65 -5.19
C VAL A 457 112.78 -55.87 -6.71
N VAL A 458 112.06 -55.08 -7.51
CA VAL A 458 112.01 -55.22 -8.99
C VAL A 458 113.33 -54.86 -9.70
N ARG A 459 114.34 -54.31 -9.00
CA ARG A 459 115.68 -54.04 -9.60
C ARG A 459 116.68 -55.17 -9.50
N GLU A 460 116.35 -56.29 -8.86
CA GLU A 460 117.21 -57.47 -8.81
C GLU A 460 116.42 -58.71 -9.22
N LYS A 461 116.94 -59.39 -10.26
CA LYS A 461 116.52 -60.70 -10.81
C LYS A 461 115.56 -60.71 -12.00
N GLU A 462 116.15 -60.57 -13.19
CA GLU A 462 115.70 -61.31 -14.37
C GLU A 462 115.95 -62.83 -14.20
N GLU A 463 115.41 -63.63 -15.12
CA GLU A 463 115.42 -65.10 -15.17
C GLU A 463 114.56 -65.84 -14.11
N CYS A 464 113.31 -66.09 -14.49
CA CYS A 464 112.88 -67.47 -14.75
C CYS A 464 111.79 -67.52 -15.83
N GLN A 465 112.16 -68.02 -16.99
CA GLN A 465 111.29 -68.22 -18.15
C GLN A 465 110.43 -69.48 -17.98
N ILE A 466 109.28 -69.41 -17.30
CA ILE A 466 108.08 -70.29 -17.38
C ILE A 466 106.87 -69.55 -16.75
N GLU A 467 106.41 -68.44 -17.35
CA GLU A 467 105.10 -67.87 -16.94
C GLU A 467 104.34 -67.06 -18.02
N LEU A 468 104.91 -66.91 -19.22
CA LEU A 468 104.28 -66.16 -20.32
C LEU A 468 102.93 -66.77 -20.77
N GLY A 469 102.74 -68.08 -20.59
CA GLY A 469 101.46 -68.76 -20.88
C GLY A 469 100.36 -68.48 -19.86
N ALA A 470 100.70 -68.47 -18.56
CA ALA A 470 99.76 -68.13 -17.49
C ALA A 470 99.40 -66.64 -17.51
N MET A 471 100.40 -65.78 -17.75
CA MET A 471 100.20 -64.34 -17.91
C MET A 471 99.34 -64.00 -19.14
N LYS A 472 99.43 -64.78 -20.24
CA LYS A 472 98.51 -64.65 -21.38
C LYS A 472 97.08 -65.02 -21.00
N GLY A 473 96.86 -66.16 -20.33
CA GLY A 473 95.51 -66.54 -19.87
C GLY A 473 94.88 -65.54 -18.89
N HIS A 474 95.70 -64.93 -18.02
CA HIS A 474 95.26 -63.86 -17.11
C HIS A 474 94.95 -62.55 -17.86
N MET A 475 95.74 -62.21 -18.89
CA MET A 475 95.49 -61.06 -19.77
C MET A 475 94.23 -61.24 -20.63
N ASP A 476 93.97 -62.45 -21.13
CA ASP A 476 92.75 -62.78 -21.87
C ASP A 476 91.52 -62.71 -20.94
N LEU A 477 91.64 -63.19 -19.68
CA LEU A 477 90.59 -63.07 -18.66
C LEU A 477 90.32 -61.60 -18.25
N LEU A 478 91.38 -60.81 -18.03
CA LEU A 478 91.26 -59.38 -17.74
C LEU A 478 90.65 -58.61 -18.91
N SER A 479 91.01 -58.94 -20.15
CA SER A 479 90.42 -58.35 -21.36
C SER A 479 88.93 -58.68 -21.44
N HIS A 480 88.55 -59.93 -21.19
CA HIS A 480 87.14 -60.32 -21.15
C HIS A 480 86.36 -59.61 -20.00
N GLN A 481 86.97 -59.42 -18.83
CA GLN A 481 86.37 -58.63 -17.74
C GLN A 481 86.26 -57.15 -18.09
N LEU A 482 87.25 -56.58 -18.80
CA LEU A 482 87.23 -55.20 -19.27
C LEU A 482 86.13 -54.99 -20.32
N ASP A 483 85.98 -55.92 -21.27
CA ASP A 483 84.90 -55.90 -22.26
C ASP A 483 83.53 -56.04 -21.60
N LEU A 484 83.39 -56.92 -20.59
CA LEU A 484 82.16 -57.05 -19.81
C LEU A 484 81.83 -55.79 -19.01
N LEU A 485 82.85 -55.10 -18.46
CA LEU A 485 82.69 -53.83 -17.78
C LEU A 485 82.33 -52.71 -18.77
N LYS A 486 82.95 -52.70 -19.95
CA LYS A 486 82.66 -51.74 -21.02
C LYS A 486 81.22 -51.86 -21.51
N VAL A 487 80.71 -53.07 -21.74
CA VAL A 487 79.30 -53.32 -22.07
C VAL A 487 78.36 -52.87 -20.94
N LYS A 488 78.77 -52.99 -19.66
CA LYS A 488 77.99 -52.44 -18.54
C LYS A 488 77.97 -50.90 -18.55
N VAL A 489 79.10 -50.25 -18.81
CA VAL A 489 79.21 -48.79 -18.92
C VAL A 489 78.39 -48.27 -20.10
N GLU A 490 78.53 -48.86 -21.29
CA GLU A 490 77.75 -48.50 -22.48
C GLU A 490 76.22 -48.65 -22.23
N LYS A 491 75.80 -49.67 -21.48
CA LYS A 491 74.40 -49.83 -21.04
C LYS A 491 73.98 -48.76 -20.02
N GLN A 492 74.88 -48.35 -19.13
CA GLN A 492 74.64 -47.27 -18.16
C GLN A 492 74.51 -45.92 -18.85
N ASP A 493 75.41 -45.60 -19.78
CA ASP A 493 75.38 -44.38 -20.60
C ASP A 493 74.13 -44.30 -21.48
N SER A 494 73.71 -45.44 -22.05
CA SER A 494 72.44 -45.53 -22.80
C SER A 494 71.23 -45.23 -21.90
N CYS A 495 71.22 -45.76 -20.67
CA CYS A 495 70.18 -45.47 -19.68
C CYS A 495 70.19 -43.99 -19.23
N ILE A 496 71.37 -43.40 -19.01
CA ILE A 496 71.53 -41.97 -18.67
C ILE A 496 71.03 -41.09 -19.83
N SER A 497 71.34 -41.45 -21.08
CA SER A 497 70.86 -40.73 -22.27
C SER A 497 69.32 -40.78 -22.40
N GLU A 498 68.71 -41.92 -22.08
CA GLU A 498 67.25 -42.07 -22.03
C GLU A 498 66.64 -41.19 -20.91
N LYS A 499 67.22 -41.20 -19.71
CA LYS A 499 66.78 -40.36 -18.59
C LYS A 499 66.95 -38.85 -18.83
N ASN A 500 67.99 -38.44 -19.54
CA ASN A 500 68.14 -37.04 -19.92
C ASN A 500 67.05 -36.62 -20.92
N LYS A 501 66.68 -37.47 -21.89
CA LYS A 501 65.55 -37.19 -22.80
C LYS A 501 64.21 -37.13 -22.06
N GLU A 502 63.98 -38.01 -21.08
CA GLU A 502 62.82 -37.92 -20.18
C GLU A 502 62.80 -36.59 -19.42
N PHE A 503 63.95 -36.16 -18.89
CA PHE A 503 64.08 -34.89 -18.18
C PHE A 503 63.80 -33.68 -19.07
N ASP A 504 64.37 -33.63 -20.28
CA ASP A 504 64.11 -32.55 -21.26
C ASP A 504 62.62 -32.45 -21.62
N MET A 505 61.93 -33.60 -21.80
CA MET A 505 60.47 -33.62 -22.01
C MET A 505 59.69 -33.10 -20.80
N ILE A 506 60.13 -33.38 -19.58
CA ILE A 506 59.51 -32.87 -18.35
C ILE A 506 59.74 -31.36 -18.24
N VAL A 507 60.95 -30.86 -18.49
CA VAL A 507 61.26 -29.42 -18.49
C VAL A 507 60.37 -28.68 -19.49
N GLY A 508 60.27 -29.15 -20.74
CA GLY A 508 59.39 -28.52 -21.75
C GLY A 508 57.92 -28.50 -21.33
N ARG A 509 57.42 -29.53 -20.64
CA ARG A 509 56.05 -29.54 -20.07
C ARG A 509 55.89 -28.56 -18.92
N VAL A 510 56.91 -28.39 -18.07
CA VAL A 510 56.90 -27.41 -16.97
C VAL A 510 56.92 -25.98 -17.53
N GLU A 511 57.73 -25.69 -18.55
CA GLU A 511 57.75 -24.38 -19.22
C GLU A 511 56.40 -24.02 -19.84
N GLN A 512 55.75 -24.96 -20.52
CA GLN A 512 54.39 -24.80 -21.04
C GLN A 512 53.37 -24.53 -19.92
N ALA A 513 53.41 -25.30 -18.83
CA ALA A 513 52.53 -25.07 -17.67
C ALA A 513 52.75 -23.67 -17.05
N LEU A 514 54.01 -23.21 -16.96
CA LEU A 514 54.36 -21.90 -16.44
C LEU A 514 53.88 -20.77 -17.37
N GLN A 515 53.88 -20.99 -18.68
CA GLN A 515 53.27 -20.06 -19.65
C GLN A 515 51.73 -20.02 -19.53
N HIS A 516 51.07 -21.16 -19.30
CA HIS A 516 49.63 -21.20 -19.01
C HIS A 516 49.28 -20.47 -17.71
N VAL A 517 50.08 -20.61 -16.65
CA VAL A 517 49.90 -19.85 -15.40
C VAL A 517 49.98 -18.34 -15.65
N ARG A 518 51.00 -17.87 -16.39
CA ARG A 518 51.11 -16.44 -16.76
C ARG A 518 49.90 -15.95 -17.57
N GLN A 519 49.38 -16.75 -18.51
CA GLN A 519 48.18 -16.37 -19.26
C GLN A 519 46.94 -16.30 -18.36
N ASN A 520 46.78 -17.22 -17.42
CA ASN A 520 45.69 -17.19 -16.45
C ASN A 520 45.79 -15.98 -15.50
N GLU A 521 47.00 -15.57 -15.14
CA GLU A 521 47.27 -14.38 -14.33
C GLU A 521 46.89 -13.08 -15.07
N ILE A 522 47.24 -12.97 -16.36
CA ILE A 522 46.79 -11.88 -17.23
C ILE A 522 45.26 -11.87 -17.33
N ASN A 523 44.63 -13.02 -17.63
CA ASN A 523 43.18 -13.13 -17.72
C ASN A 523 42.49 -12.75 -16.39
N MET A 524 43.06 -13.14 -15.25
CA MET A 524 42.57 -12.77 -13.92
C MET A 524 42.62 -11.26 -13.70
N SER A 525 43.70 -10.59 -14.13
CA SER A 525 43.80 -9.12 -14.06
C SER A 525 42.73 -8.42 -14.91
N GLU A 526 42.49 -8.89 -16.15
CA GLU A 526 41.40 -8.39 -17.00
C GLU A 526 40.03 -8.58 -16.36
N PHE A 527 39.75 -9.75 -15.78
CA PHE A 527 38.50 -10.00 -15.07
C PHE A 527 38.34 -9.07 -13.88
N HIS A 528 39.40 -8.86 -13.08
CA HIS A 528 39.37 -7.96 -11.94
C HIS A 528 39.04 -6.51 -12.37
N ASP A 529 39.62 -6.02 -13.47
CA ASP A 529 39.30 -4.67 -13.96
C ASP A 529 37.90 -4.58 -14.56
N ARG A 530 37.38 -5.63 -15.21
CA ARG A 530 35.96 -5.71 -15.61
C ARG A 530 35.03 -5.67 -14.39
N PHE A 531 35.35 -6.40 -13.31
CA PHE A 531 34.58 -6.36 -12.06
C PHE A 531 34.62 -4.98 -11.40
N ARG A 532 35.78 -4.31 -11.39
CA ARG A 532 35.92 -2.93 -10.90
C ARG A 532 35.01 -1.97 -11.68
N ASN A 533 35.11 -1.99 -13.00
CA ASN A 533 34.30 -1.12 -13.87
C ASN A 533 32.79 -1.39 -13.74
N ALA A 534 32.38 -2.66 -13.62
CA ALA A 534 31.00 -3.04 -13.36
C ALA A 534 30.51 -2.56 -11.99
N THR A 535 31.35 -2.66 -10.96
CA THR A 535 31.06 -2.19 -9.60
C THR A 535 30.87 -0.67 -9.55
N ASP A 536 31.74 0.09 -10.21
CA ASP A 536 31.65 1.55 -10.23
C ASP A 536 30.48 2.04 -11.10
N SER A 537 30.15 1.31 -12.18
CA SER A 537 28.93 1.54 -12.97
C SER A 537 27.66 1.28 -12.14
N LEU A 538 27.65 0.20 -11.34
CA LEU A 538 26.54 -0.14 -10.46
C LEU A 538 26.31 0.93 -9.39
N LYS A 539 27.38 1.42 -8.75
CA LYS A 539 27.30 2.53 -7.78
C LYS A 539 26.74 3.81 -8.40
N GLU A 540 27.05 4.09 -9.67
CA GLU A 540 26.49 5.27 -10.34
C GLU A 540 25.00 5.07 -10.65
N VAL A 541 24.60 3.90 -11.17
CA VAL A 541 23.17 3.55 -11.34
C VAL A 541 22.41 3.63 -10.02
N GLU A 542 22.99 3.19 -8.90
CA GLU A 542 22.40 3.27 -7.57
C GLU A 542 22.18 4.72 -7.10
N LYS A 543 23.13 5.63 -7.35
CA LYS A 543 22.94 7.08 -7.11
C LYS A 543 21.83 7.67 -7.96
N GLN A 544 21.79 7.34 -9.25
CA GLN A 544 20.74 7.81 -10.16
C GLN A 544 19.36 7.31 -9.73
N ASN A 545 19.28 6.04 -9.28
CA ASN A 545 18.06 5.45 -8.76
C ASN A 545 17.62 6.13 -7.45
N HIS A 546 18.55 6.42 -6.53
CA HIS A 546 18.26 7.17 -5.31
C HIS A 546 17.77 8.60 -5.58
N TYR A 547 18.33 9.28 -6.58
CA TYR A 547 17.81 10.58 -7.05
C TYR A 547 16.40 10.45 -7.63
N LEU A 548 16.15 9.43 -8.46
CA LEU A 548 14.84 9.16 -9.04
C LEU A 548 13.78 8.87 -7.96
N CYS A 549 14.11 8.07 -6.94
CA CYS A 549 13.22 7.82 -5.80
C CYS A 549 12.81 9.11 -5.08
N LYS A 550 13.74 10.05 -4.85
CA LYS A 550 13.42 11.36 -4.25
C LYS A 550 12.50 12.19 -5.14
N VAL A 551 12.74 12.21 -6.45
CA VAL A 551 11.86 12.90 -7.41
C VAL A 551 10.46 12.28 -7.41
N ILE A 552 10.35 10.94 -7.32
CA ILE A 552 9.06 10.25 -7.20
C ILE A 552 8.36 10.65 -5.89
N GLU A 553 9.03 10.59 -4.75
CA GLU A 553 8.48 10.97 -3.43
C GLU A 553 7.99 12.43 -3.41
N GLU A 554 8.75 13.36 -3.97
CA GLU A 554 8.33 14.76 -4.12
C GLU A 554 7.09 14.91 -5.01
N LYS A 555 7.02 14.15 -6.12
CA LYS A 555 5.86 14.16 -7.02
C LYS A 555 4.62 13.54 -6.38
N GLU A 556 4.76 12.42 -5.68
CA GLU A 556 3.68 11.77 -4.94
C GLU A 556 3.11 12.73 -3.89
N LYS A 557 3.96 13.41 -3.11
CA LYS A 557 3.53 14.44 -2.15
C LYS A 557 2.75 15.59 -2.81
N ILE A 558 3.19 16.05 -3.98
CA ILE A 558 2.46 17.08 -4.77
C ILE A 558 1.11 16.54 -5.26
N PHE A 559 1.06 15.31 -5.77
CA PHE A 559 -0.19 14.67 -6.19
C PHE A 559 -1.16 14.49 -5.02
N THR A 560 -0.72 13.98 -3.87
CA THR A 560 -1.57 13.84 -2.67
C THR A 560 -2.13 15.18 -2.21
N SER A 561 -1.32 16.25 -2.20
CA SER A 561 -1.81 17.60 -1.89
C SER A 561 -2.81 18.13 -2.92
N THR A 562 -2.64 17.78 -4.20
CA THR A 562 -3.54 18.22 -5.28
C THR A 562 -4.88 17.48 -5.19
N ILE A 563 -4.86 16.17 -4.99
CA ILE A 563 -6.04 15.31 -4.79
C ILE A 563 -6.85 15.77 -3.57
N TYR A 564 -6.18 16.16 -2.47
CA TYR A 564 -6.87 16.70 -1.30
C TYR A 564 -7.62 18.02 -1.62
N LYS A 565 -6.95 18.96 -2.31
CA LYS A 565 -7.58 20.23 -2.74
C LYS A 565 -8.70 20.02 -3.74
N GLU A 566 -8.57 19.07 -4.66
CA GLU A 566 -9.62 18.71 -5.61
C GLU A 566 -10.83 18.10 -4.91
N LYS A 567 -10.60 17.25 -3.89
CA LYS A 567 -11.65 16.69 -3.04
C LYS A 567 -12.38 17.79 -2.24
N GLU A 568 -11.65 18.68 -1.58
CA GLU A 568 -12.19 19.83 -0.84
C GLU A 568 -13.01 20.74 -1.78
N PHE A 569 -12.49 21.06 -2.97
CA PHE A 569 -13.23 21.81 -3.99
C PHE A 569 -14.50 21.10 -4.45
N LYS A 570 -14.46 19.77 -4.65
CA LYS A 570 -15.63 18.96 -5.02
C LYS A 570 -16.71 18.95 -3.93
N GLU A 571 -16.31 18.85 -2.66
CA GLU A 571 -17.21 18.91 -1.51
C GLU A 571 -17.89 20.29 -1.42
N HIS A 572 -17.13 21.38 -1.58
CA HIS A 572 -17.68 22.74 -1.69
C HIS A 572 -18.65 22.90 -2.86
N MET A 573 -18.31 22.38 -4.05
CA MET A 573 -19.19 22.44 -5.22
C MET A 573 -20.48 21.63 -5.04
N THR A 574 -20.43 20.50 -4.33
CA THR A 574 -21.62 19.70 -4.01
C THR A 574 -22.52 20.45 -3.03
N SER A 575 -21.97 21.01 -1.95
CA SER A 575 -22.73 21.85 -1.01
C SER A 575 -23.35 23.09 -1.68
N LEU A 576 -22.64 23.73 -2.61
CA LEU A 576 -23.18 24.83 -3.40
C LEU A 576 -24.36 24.40 -4.27
N VAL A 577 -24.25 23.26 -4.96
CA VAL A 577 -25.34 22.71 -5.80
C VAL A 577 -26.56 22.31 -4.95
N GLU A 578 -26.35 21.78 -3.74
CA GLU A 578 -27.42 21.49 -2.78
C GLU A 578 -28.13 22.77 -2.33
N SER A 579 -27.38 23.80 -1.95
CA SER A 579 -27.95 25.12 -1.58
C SER A 579 -28.70 25.79 -2.73
N MET A 580 -28.20 25.69 -3.97
CA MET A 580 -28.89 26.19 -5.15
C MET A 580 -30.20 25.44 -5.43
N ARG A 581 -30.25 24.13 -5.17
CA ARG A 581 -31.47 23.32 -5.27
C ARG A 581 -32.49 23.67 -4.19
N GLU A 582 -32.05 23.91 -2.95
CA GLU A 582 -32.93 24.40 -1.88
C GLU A 582 -33.53 25.76 -2.22
N PHE A 583 -32.73 26.66 -2.80
CA PHE A 583 -33.21 27.95 -3.29
C PHE A 583 -34.20 27.82 -4.46
N GLU A 584 -33.95 26.92 -5.42
CA GLU A 584 -34.88 26.59 -6.51
C GLU A 584 -36.25 26.10 -5.98
N ASN A 585 -36.23 25.19 -4.99
CA ASN A 585 -37.44 24.71 -4.32
C ASN A 585 -38.18 25.86 -3.61
N LEU A 586 -37.47 26.72 -2.89
CA LEU A 586 -38.07 27.89 -2.23
C LEU A 586 -38.70 28.86 -3.24
N VAL A 587 -38.05 29.12 -4.38
CA VAL A 587 -38.56 30.01 -5.43
C VAL A 587 -39.82 29.41 -6.08
N THR A 588 -39.84 28.11 -6.36
CA THR A 588 -40.99 27.43 -6.95
C THR A 588 -42.19 27.38 -5.99
N ASP A 589 -41.97 27.15 -4.70
CA ASP A 589 -43.02 27.26 -3.66
C ASP A 589 -43.59 28.67 -3.57
N GLN A 590 -42.74 29.71 -3.56
CA GLN A 590 -43.22 31.11 -3.57
C GLN A 590 -43.99 31.43 -4.85
N GLN A 591 -43.54 30.96 -6.01
CA GLN A 591 -44.23 31.13 -7.28
C GLN A 591 -45.62 30.46 -7.26
N ALA A 592 -45.76 29.27 -6.67
CA ALA A 592 -47.04 28.60 -6.48
C ALA A 592 -47.97 29.38 -5.53
N ILE A 593 -47.44 29.93 -4.41
CA ILE A 593 -48.22 30.78 -3.50
C ILE A 593 -48.71 32.05 -4.20
N ILE A 594 -47.86 32.69 -5.01
CA ILE A 594 -48.21 33.88 -5.78
C ILE A 594 -49.27 33.55 -6.83
N ALA A 595 -49.11 32.47 -7.60
CA ALA A 595 -50.08 32.02 -8.60
C ALA A 595 -51.47 31.79 -7.98
N ASN A 596 -51.55 31.07 -6.86
CA ASN A 596 -52.80 30.84 -6.13
C ASN A 596 -53.45 32.15 -5.66
N LYS A 597 -52.67 33.11 -5.14
CA LYS A 597 -53.18 34.43 -4.73
C LYS A 597 -53.72 35.24 -5.92
N VAL A 598 -53.02 35.22 -7.06
CA VAL A 598 -53.44 35.89 -8.29
C VAL A 598 -54.74 35.28 -8.81
N GLN A 599 -54.82 33.95 -8.95
CA GLN A 599 -56.01 33.23 -9.41
C GLN A 599 -57.23 33.48 -8.51
N HIS A 600 -57.04 33.52 -7.18
CA HIS A 600 -58.09 33.89 -6.24
C HIS A 600 -58.54 35.36 -6.41
N SER A 601 -57.61 36.29 -6.66
CA SER A 601 -57.95 37.69 -6.93
C SER A 601 -58.73 37.85 -8.24
N GLU A 602 -58.32 37.15 -9.30
CA GLU A 602 -59.01 37.10 -10.59
C GLU A 602 -60.44 36.56 -10.44
N SER A 603 -60.60 35.45 -9.72
CA SER A 603 -61.90 34.86 -9.42
C SER A 603 -62.84 35.86 -8.72
N ARG A 604 -62.30 36.64 -7.77
CA ARG A 604 -63.05 37.73 -7.10
C ARG A 604 -63.39 38.88 -8.04
N PHE A 605 -62.49 39.26 -8.95
CA PHE A 605 -62.77 40.29 -9.96
C PHE A 605 -63.83 39.83 -10.96
N CYS A 606 -63.84 38.56 -11.38
CA CYS A 606 -64.90 37.99 -12.21
C CYS A 606 -66.26 38.03 -11.53
N LEU A 607 -66.35 37.64 -10.25
CA LEU A 607 -67.57 37.76 -9.46
C LEU A 607 -68.04 39.22 -9.35
N LEU A 608 -67.14 40.16 -9.05
CA LEU A 608 -67.46 41.59 -8.95
C LEU A 608 -67.92 42.17 -10.29
N LYS A 609 -67.29 41.76 -11.40
CA LYS A 609 -67.69 42.12 -12.77
C LYS A 609 -69.13 41.69 -13.06
N ASP A 610 -69.54 40.51 -12.61
CA ASP A 610 -70.92 40.02 -12.77
C ASP A 610 -71.92 40.73 -11.85
N GLN A 611 -71.53 41.06 -10.61
CA GLN A 611 -72.31 41.94 -9.73
C GLN A 611 -72.52 43.33 -10.36
N CYS A 612 -71.48 43.92 -10.95
CA CYS A 612 -71.58 45.19 -11.67
C CYS A 612 -72.53 45.10 -12.89
N LYS A 613 -72.56 43.97 -13.62
CA LYS A 613 -73.56 43.74 -14.68
C LYS A 613 -75.00 43.72 -14.12
N HIS A 614 -75.21 43.14 -12.93
CA HIS A 614 -76.53 43.16 -12.27
C HIS A 614 -76.93 44.59 -11.88
N LEU A 615 -76.06 45.30 -11.17
CA LEU A 615 -76.30 46.68 -10.75
C LEU A 615 -76.55 47.62 -11.94
N MET A 616 -75.86 47.41 -13.07
CA MET A 616 -76.11 48.14 -14.31
C MET A 616 -77.52 47.87 -14.88
N LYS A 617 -78.03 46.64 -14.79
CA LYS A 617 -79.41 46.30 -15.19
C LYS A 617 -80.43 46.99 -14.28
N GLU A 618 -80.22 46.97 -12.97
CA GLU A 618 -81.08 47.65 -11.99
C GLU A 618 -81.06 49.18 -12.16
N GLY A 619 -79.88 49.77 -12.30
CA GLY A 619 -79.74 51.21 -12.57
C GLY A 619 -80.43 51.64 -13.87
N ASN A 620 -80.35 50.81 -14.92
CA ASN A 620 -81.09 51.04 -16.17
C ASN A 620 -82.61 50.88 -16.03
N LEU A 621 -83.08 49.99 -15.14
CA LEU A 621 -84.50 49.87 -14.81
C LEU A 621 -84.99 51.08 -14.00
N LEU A 622 -84.22 51.53 -13.01
CA LEU A 622 -84.52 52.70 -12.19
C LEU A 622 -84.54 53.97 -13.05
N ARG A 623 -83.57 54.15 -13.95
CA ARG A 623 -83.55 55.25 -14.94
C ARG A 623 -84.80 55.26 -15.81
N ARG A 624 -85.25 54.10 -16.31
CA ARG A 624 -86.51 53.97 -17.07
C ARG A 624 -87.74 54.32 -16.23
N LYS A 625 -87.80 53.91 -14.95
CA LYS A 625 -88.88 54.32 -14.03
C LYS A 625 -88.86 55.84 -13.78
N ALA A 626 -87.70 56.44 -13.56
CA ALA A 626 -87.56 57.88 -13.32
C ALA A 626 -88.01 58.71 -14.55
N LEU A 627 -87.63 58.30 -15.77
CA LEU A 627 -88.11 58.94 -17.00
C LEU A 627 -89.65 58.86 -17.11
N ARG A 628 -90.23 57.68 -16.87
CA ARG A 628 -91.70 57.49 -16.85
C ARG A 628 -92.40 58.38 -15.82
N TYR A 629 -91.86 58.53 -14.61
CA TYR A 629 -92.41 59.45 -13.61
C TYR A 629 -92.29 60.92 -14.03
N LYS A 630 -91.16 61.30 -14.66
CA LYS A 630 -90.98 62.64 -15.22
C LYS A 630 -92.03 62.93 -16.30
N GLU A 631 -92.16 62.06 -17.30
CA GLU A 631 -93.17 62.17 -18.37
C GLU A 631 -94.60 62.33 -17.83
N ILE A 632 -94.98 61.50 -16.83
CA ILE A 632 -96.29 61.58 -16.17
C ILE A 632 -96.47 62.92 -15.44
N SER A 633 -95.43 63.41 -14.75
CA SER A 633 -95.47 64.68 -14.02
C SER A 633 -95.55 65.88 -14.96
N GLU A 634 -94.79 65.87 -16.06
CA GLU A 634 -94.82 66.92 -17.10
C GLU A 634 -96.19 66.95 -17.80
N THR A 635 -96.75 65.78 -18.12
CA THR A 635 -98.11 65.63 -18.70
C THR A 635 -99.16 66.15 -17.74
N ARG A 636 -99.07 65.80 -16.44
CA ARG A 636 -99.99 66.31 -15.41
C ARG A 636 -99.86 67.81 -15.22
N GLY A 637 -98.64 68.35 -15.22
CA GLY A 637 -98.40 69.81 -15.16
C GLY A 637 -99.05 70.53 -16.34
N SER A 638 -98.85 70.03 -17.56
CA SER A 638 -99.45 70.58 -18.79
C SER A 638 -100.98 70.52 -18.76
N ASN A 639 -101.56 69.44 -18.23
CA ASN A 639 -103.01 69.32 -18.09
C ASN A 639 -103.58 70.25 -17.01
N LEU A 640 -102.87 70.44 -15.89
CA LEU A 640 -103.25 71.39 -14.85
C LEU A 640 -103.19 72.82 -15.37
N GLN A 641 -102.13 73.20 -16.08
CA GLN A 641 -101.99 74.54 -16.68
C GLN A 641 -103.10 74.83 -17.71
N LYS A 642 -103.53 73.82 -18.48
CA LYS A 642 -104.69 73.97 -19.38
C LYS A 642 -106.00 74.21 -18.61
N ALA A 643 -106.22 73.48 -17.52
CA ALA A 643 -107.39 73.66 -16.68
C ALA A 643 -107.40 75.00 -15.93
N GLU A 644 -106.22 75.47 -15.50
CA GLU A 644 -106.01 76.81 -14.93
C GLU A 644 -106.41 77.89 -15.94
N LEU A 645 -105.88 77.84 -17.17
CA LEU A 645 -106.26 78.76 -18.25
C LEU A 645 -107.77 78.70 -18.61
N GLU A 646 -108.40 77.53 -18.53
CA GLU A 646 -109.85 77.39 -18.75
C GLU A 646 -110.66 78.01 -17.60
N VAL A 647 -110.21 77.87 -16.35
CA VAL A 647 -110.82 78.52 -15.18
C VAL A 647 -110.63 80.03 -15.22
N ASP A 648 -109.45 80.53 -15.62
CA ASP A 648 -109.20 81.97 -15.78
C ASP A 648 -110.11 82.57 -16.86
N LEU A 649 -110.23 81.93 -18.03
CA LEU A 649 -111.13 82.38 -19.11
C LEU A 649 -112.61 82.39 -18.68
N LEU A 650 -113.05 81.39 -17.92
CA LEU A 650 -114.40 81.37 -17.33
C LEU A 650 -114.55 82.42 -16.22
N GLY A 651 -113.49 82.75 -15.50
CA GLY A 651 -113.42 83.85 -14.54
C GLY A 651 -113.63 85.20 -15.22
N ASP A 652 -112.87 85.48 -16.29
CA ASP A 652 -113.02 86.68 -17.12
C ASP A 652 -114.44 86.81 -17.69
N GLU A 653 -115.04 85.70 -18.16
CA GLU A 653 -116.42 85.70 -18.66
C GLU A 653 -117.45 85.99 -17.54
N VAL A 654 -117.28 85.37 -16.36
CA VAL A 654 -118.14 85.62 -15.19
C VAL A 654 -117.99 87.06 -14.68
N GLU A 655 -116.78 87.63 -14.68
CA GLU A 655 -116.56 89.03 -14.32
C GLU A 655 -117.23 89.95 -15.34
N ALA A 656 -117.03 89.74 -16.64
CA ALA A 656 -117.67 90.52 -17.69
C ALA A 656 -119.21 90.46 -17.65
N LEU A 657 -119.79 89.29 -17.35
CA LEU A 657 -121.23 89.11 -17.14
C LEU A 657 -121.71 89.80 -15.86
N THR A 658 -120.94 89.76 -14.78
CA THR A 658 -121.26 90.47 -13.52
C THR A 658 -121.22 91.98 -13.71
N ASP A 659 -120.27 92.47 -14.49
CA ASP A 659 -120.07 93.87 -14.81
C ASP A 659 -121.17 94.40 -15.77
N LEU A 660 -121.63 93.57 -16.71
CA LEU A 660 -122.84 93.82 -17.51
C LEU A 660 -124.10 93.84 -16.62
N LEU A 661 -124.23 92.89 -15.70
CA LEU A 661 -125.35 92.82 -14.77
C LEU A 661 -125.40 94.05 -13.83
N ALA A 662 -124.24 94.57 -13.42
CA ALA A 662 -124.12 95.82 -12.66
C ALA A 662 -124.56 97.04 -13.47
N LYS A 663 -124.20 97.12 -14.77
CA LYS A 663 -124.68 98.17 -15.69
C LYS A 663 -126.20 98.09 -15.86
N ILE A 664 -126.77 96.89 -15.99
CA ILE A 664 -128.22 96.66 -16.04
C ILE A 664 -128.89 97.08 -14.72
N TYR A 665 -128.30 96.73 -13.57
CA TYR A 665 -128.79 97.17 -12.26
C TYR A 665 -128.86 98.69 -12.18
N ILE A 666 -127.77 99.40 -12.51
CA ILE A 666 -127.71 100.87 -12.45
C ILE A 666 -128.79 101.49 -13.36
N ALA A 667 -128.99 100.95 -14.56
CA ALA A 667 -130.04 101.41 -15.47
C ALA A 667 -131.45 101.18 -14.91
N LEU A 668 -131.75 100.00 -14.36
CA LEU A 668 -133.06 99.69 -13.79
C LEU A 668 -133.33 100.45 -12.47
N ASP A 669 -132.31 100.63 -11.62
CA ASP A 669 -132.36 101.39 -10.37
C ASP A 669 -132.67 102.88 -10.65
N HIS A 670 -132.09 103.47 -11.71
CA HIS A 670 -132.43 104.81 -12.18
C HIS A 670 -133.92 104.96 -12.55
N TYR A 671 -134.54 103.93 -13.13
CA TYR A 671 -135.97 103.91 -13.45
C TYR A 671 -136.86 103.34 -12.32
N SER A 672 -136.29 102.98 -11.16
CA SER A 672 -137.02 102.37 -10.04
C SER A 672 -138.29 103.13 -9.61
N PRO A 673 -138.36 104.48 -9.59
CA PRO A 673 -139.58 105.19 -9.23
C PRO A 673 -140.77 104.93 -10.17
N VAL A 674 -140.50 104.62 -11.45
CA VAL A 674 -141.53 104.28 -12.45
C VAL A 674 -141.83 102.78 -12.41
N LEU A 675 -140.80 101.96 -12.19
CA LEU A 675 -140.92 100.50 -12.16
C LEU A 675 -141.54 99.96 -10.86
N GLN A 676 -141.71 100.78 -9.82
CA GLN A 676 -142.31 100.38 -8.53
C GLN A 676 -143.72 99.78 -8.65
N HIS A 677 -144.45 100.06 -9.74
CA HIS A 677 -145.76 99.47 -10.03
C HIS A 677 -145.70 98.04 -10.63
N TYR A 678 -144.51 97.53 -10.96
CA TYR A 678 -144.30 96.22 -11.57
C TYR A 678 -143.54 95.28 -10.63
N THR A 679 -144.26 94.60 -9.73
CA THR A 679 -143.68 93.80 -8.63
C THR A 679 -142.58 92.82 -9.05
N GLY A 680 -142.78 92.04 -10.12
CA GLY A 680 -141.78 91.07 -10.60
C GLY A 680 -140.48 91.71 -11.12
N VAL A 681 -140.54 92.95 -11.63
CA VAL A 681 -139.34 93.71 -12.01
C VAL A 681 -138.58 94.18 -10.76
N MET A 682 -139.31 94.60 -9.73
CA MET A 682 -138.75 95.01 -8.44
C MET A 682 -138.09 93.84 -7.69
N GLU A 683 -138.69 92.65 -7.73
CA GLU A 683 -138.12 91.40 -7.21
C GLU A 683 -136.83 91.03 -7.95
N THR A 684 -136.85 91.09 -9.28
CA THR A 684 -135.68 90.86 -10.13
C THR A 684 -134.55 91.84 -9.80
N LEU A 685 -134.87 93.13 -9.61
CA LEU A 685 -133.86 94.14 -9.24
C LEU A 685 -133.21 93.83 -7.88
N ASN A 686 -133.99 93.39 -6.89
CA ASN A 686 -133.47 92.98 -5.58
C ASN A 686 -132.63 91.69 -5.65
N MET A 687 -132.99 90.73 -6.51
CA MET A 687 -132.16 89.54 -6.77
C MET A 687 -130.82 89.91 -7.42
N ILE A 688 -130.85 90.79 -8.43
CA ILE A 688 -129.65 91.31 -9.08
C ILE A 688 -128.75 92.04 -8.07
N LYS A 689 -129.33 92.93 -7.26
CA LYS A 689 -128.62 93.64 -6.19
C LYS A 689 -127.91 92.68 -5.23
N LYS A 690 -128.62 91.63 -4.82
CA LYS A 690 -128.07 90.58 -3.94
C LYS A 690 -126.89 89.86 -4.60
N HIS A 691 -127.03 89.45 -5.86
CA HIS A 691 -125.96 88.75 -6.58
C HIS A 691 -124.71 89.62 -6.78
N ILE A 692 -124.85 90.88 -7.20
CA ILE A 692 -123.73 91.82 -7.33
C ILE A 692 -123.05 92.05 -5.96
N SER A 693 -123.83 92.12 -4.88
CA SER A 693 -123.30 92.28 -3.51
C SER A 693 -122.60 91.03 -2.97
N THR A 694 -122.71 89.88 -3.64
CA THR A 694 -122.03 88.62 -3.29
C THR A 694 -120.93 88.21 -4.28
N ALA A 695 -120.76 88.97 -5.37
CA ALA A 695 -119.75 88.74 -6.41
C ALA A 695 -118.53 89.68 -6.28
N LYS A 696 -118.52 90.52 -5.24
CA LYS A 696 -117.36 91.24 -4.71
C LYS A 696 -116.94 90.64 -3.36
#